data_AF-A0A6A4IBT7-F1
#
_entry.id   AF-A0A6A4IBT7-F1
#
_cell.length_a   1.000
_cell.length_b   1.000
_cell.length_c   1.000
_cell.angle_alpha   90.00
_cell.angle_beta   90.00
_cell.angle_gamma   90.00
#
_symmetry.space_group_name_H-M   'P 1'
#
loop_
_entity.id
_entity.type
_entity.pdbx_description
1 polymer ?
#
loop_
_entity_poly.entity_id
_entity_poly.type
_entity_poly.pdbx_seq_one_letter_code
_entity_poly.pdbx_strand_id
1 'polypeptide(L)'
;MFTPQEIAGAEGISSFSLSKDASSLVYAFGSLFKPKDGPKTSALWIADTLKELDAKRLIPTSTNFDHSPSFHPVSNDVYFLSDRYGGPDGPTHIYRLAGSEPQAVASFDKSESVTSFKISPDGSYIAFISTEKNDTNKTEEIEVWEEKKTNLGSLRVIFLNSDSTEIRTLVSTDAHVASFVWSPDSTSIGYRLHRRSDDASRDFPVIEALVSLDSGNTRDLYTHPRSPYSNSILTSSKPSITAYLQPLPRESFSSVSALYIHDFGSGEETVLYGENEDAVGLIDVQYNNQVAVEVWTGLNRRIDIVDLRERTVLFTVLRWKEEHMMSWDIRFNSTNGNYVVAALRSSAVTGEAPEVWILRTEKDTLDSITKGTRLSDNYSSYTPDKAPTSRAFQWTSVDGETIEGIISHPRGAEDLSALPAVLYIHGGPYMAEAFWLILGFPRMAHLPSLQRLRRAFSKLSRKYLFKLGLIDPKNIAIVGYSQGGFLTAWGCSRPANNEYTFKAGVCGAGPTSWGSLVESSDRPDMEAFLGGSAPWTPGEPIYLRGSPIKDACNVQCPMLFLNGKEDLRIPLTQAIAMVRGIERVSKAPKAELVFYPREGHIFDEAAHVEDMYTRLLGFLDRHMKTSSYGQTAVDVKINSTSFIDIFRGISYGTVERFKRTTPPSYAGDTTTVVNATFPGAACPQVTISKSSLATTDYGTFGFGEDCTLLDIYRPRNTTIDSKLPVMLWVYGGELIQGASFGYSGSGIVAASSKMDLPVITVYSFLTLIRAAIKLTVVCSGGQEADDNGALNLGLYDQRDAMQWVQNYIEYFGGDKDKVTLFGQSSGSMCIAYHYLTEDTSLFRGAILESGVSTSVPVLPPADYQNVYDALVNLTGCSSSSDTFQCIQTVNESVLEDAANTIAGAPNSYSARPWAVAIDGEIIPDSPAVLTAQGKMWRSRPIGDVQDEGTVFVQPQALNTTDDYVTWIGLDYTTLSTIEELYPDVESLGSPYGTGNTTFFGEQFKRGAATYGVFHASDVLFVFLEISETSPQFALAEQTIAYWLSFANHINPNFAKLITGAPIWEQYGSSKKSMYMSTNVTKMITDDFRQEQTDFLLSVADQFLTTSSTAHFLAIHGKTKGNSN
;
A
#
# COMPACT_ATOMS: atom_id res chain seq x y z
N MET A 1 -12.67 6.08 2.30
CA MET A 1 -11.76 5.11 2.96
C MET A 1 -10.40 5.74 3.11
N PHE A 2 -9.60 5.22 4.03
CA PHE A 2 -8.24 5.69 4.33
C PHE A 2 -7.19 4.93 3.52
N THR A 3 -6.02 5.53 3.30
CA THR A 3 -4.91 4.89 2.56
C THR A 3 -4.02 4.02 3.47
N PRO A 4 -3.20 3.09 2.91
CA PRO A 4 -2.17 2.38 3.67
C PRO A 4 -1.20 3.29 4.44
N GLN A 5 -0.90 4.47 3.90
CA GLN A 5 -0.04 5.48 4.51
C GLN A 5 -0.72 6.16 5.71
N GLU A 6 -2.00 6.52 5.58
CA GLU A 6 -2.80 7.08 6.70
C GLU A 6 -2.99 6.06 7.83
N ILE A 7 -2.97 4.77 7.49
CA ILE A 7 -3.00 3.64 8.41
C ILE A 7 -1.64 3.47 9.13
N ALA A 8 -0.55 3.40 8.37
CA ALA A 8 0.80 3.21 8.90
C ALA A 8 1.29 4.39 9.77
N GLY A 9 0.88 5.62 9.43
CA GLY A 9 1.20 6.84 10.17
C GLY A 9 0.27 7.16 11.34
N ALA A 10 -0.66 6.28 11.70
CA ALA A 10 -1.71 6.59 12.69
C ALA A 10 -1.18 6.73 14.13
N GLU A 11 -1.69 7.74 14.84
CA GLU A 11 -1.47 7.92 16.28
C GLU A 11 -2.59 7.27 17.12
N GLY A 12 -2.26 6.89 18.36
CA GLY A 12 -3.05 6.06 19.25
C GLY A 12 -3.09 6.62 20.67
N ILE A 13 -4.30 6.75 21.23
CA ILE A 13 -4.46 6.95 22.68
C ILE A 13 -4.27 5.60 23.40
N SER A 14 -3.53 5.61 24.51
CA SER A 14 -3.22 4.45 25.34
C SER A 14 -3.20 4.77 26.84
N SER A 15 -3.46 3.74 27.65
CA SER A 15 -3.36 3.71 29.13
C SER A 15 -3.95 4.93 29.87
N PHE A 16 -5.21 4.82 30.27
CA PHE A 16 -5.90 5.82 31.08
C PHE A 16 -5.67 5.64 32.58
N SER A 17 -5.72 6.75 33.33
CA SER A 17 -5.88 6.75 34.78
C SER A 17 -6.71 7.95 35.25
N LEU A 18 -7.84 7.69 35.90
CA LEU A 18 -8.60 8.69 36.64
C LEU A 18 -7.96 8.97 38.01
N SER A 19 -7.95 10.24 38.40
CA SER A 19 -7.61 10.67 39.75
C SER A 19 -8.59 10.06 40.77
N LYS A 20 -8.17 9.96 42.04
CA LYS A 20 -8.94 9.28 43.10
C LYS A 20 -10.33 9.88 43.37
N ASP A 21 -10.48 11.17 43.11
CA ASP A 21 -11.74 11.93 43.17
C ASP A 21 -12.46 12.03 41.81
N ALA A 22 -11.90 11.46 40.75
CA ALA A 22 -12.34 11.57 39.35
C ALA A 22 -12.43 13.02 38.80
N SER A 23 -11.76 14.00 39.42
CA SER A 23 -11.71 15.38 38.88
C SER A 23 -10.81 15.50 37.64
N SER A 24 -9.79 14.65 37.53
CA SER A 24 -8.78 14.71 36.48
C SER A 24 -8.56 13.34 35.82
N LEU A 25 -8.20 13.36 34.55
CA LEU A 25 -7.83 12.18 33.76
C LEU A 25 -6.44 12.39 33.14
N VAL A 26 -5.59 11.37 33.16
CA VAL A 26 -4.31 11.32 32.45
C VAL A 26 -4.27 10.13 31.48
N TYR A 27 -3.63 10.32 30.33
CA TYR A 27 -3.42 9.29 29.31
C TYR A 27 -2.14 9.55 28.48
N ALA A 28 -1.73 8.58 27.66
CA ALA A 28 -0.62 8.73 26.71
C ALA A 28 -1.13 8.73 25.26
N PHE A 29 -0.54 9.53 24.38
CA PHE A 29 -0.86 9.60 22.96
C PHE A 29 0.40 9.73 22.10
N GLY A 30 0.49 8.97 21.02
CA GLY A 30 1.63 8.95 20.10
C GLY A 30 1.51 7.84 19.05
N SER A 31 2.59 7.51 18.35
CA SER A 31 2.57 6.60 17.19
C SER A 31 2.11 5.17 17.55
N LEU A 32 1.10 4.63 16.84
CA LEU A 32 0.66 3.24 17.01
C LEU A 32 1.74 2.25 16.56
N PHE A 33 2.41 2.58 15.46
CA PHE A 33 3.49 1.83 14.84
C PHE A 33 4.80 2.60 14.99
N LYS A 34 5.93 1.88 14.96
CA LYS A 34 7.27 2.46 14.94
C LYS A 34 7.52 3.15 13.59
N PRO A 35 7.89 4.44 13.57
CA PRO A 35 8.24 5.14 12.33
C PRO A 35 9.45 4.50 11.63
N LYS A 36 9.50 4.61 10.30
CA LYS A 36 10.63 4.13 9.49
C LYS A 36 11.96 4.80 9.87
N ASP A 37 11.91 6.11 10.08
CA ASP A 37 13.09 6.98 10.22
C ASP A 37 13.19 7.58 11.64
N GLY A 38 12.76 6.85 12.68
CA GLY A 38 12.85 7.29 14.08
C GLY A 38 12.32 6.26 15.10
N PRO A 39 12.51 6.52 16.42
CA PRO A 39 11.92 5.69 17.47
C PRO A 39 10.42 5.88 17.59
N LYS A 40 9.78 4.95 18.29
CA LYS A 40 8.40 5.12 18.76
C LYS A 40 8.36 6.23 19.81
N THR A 41 7.42 7.17 19.71
CA THR A 41 7.30 8.28 20.67
C THR A 41 5.85 8.50 21.10
N SER A 42 5.67 9.00 22.32
CA SER A 42 4.38 9.34 22.89
C SER A 42 4.52 10.43 23.96
N ALA A 43 3.50 11.27 24.07
CA ALA A 43 3.40 12.32 25.07
C ALA A 43 2.25 12.04 26.04
N LEU A 44 2.42 12.47 27.30
CA LEU A 44 1.33 12.46 28.28
C LEU A 44 0.37 13.63 28.05
N TRP A 45 -0.92 13.37 28.26
CA TRP A 45 -2.00 14.35 28.19
C TRP A 45 -2.81 14.32 29.48
N ILE A 46 -3.32 15.49 29.89
CA ILE A 46 -4.16 15.67 31.08
C ILE A 46 -5.42 16.46 30.73
N ALA A 47 -6.54 16.16 31.38
CA ALA A 47 -7.80 16.87 31.23
C ALA A 47 -8.57 16.96 32.57
N ASP A 48 -9.20 18.11 32.84
CA ASP A 48 -10.26 18.25 33.84
C ASP A 48 -11.53 17.55 33.32
N THR A 49 -12.05 16.58 34.06
CA THR A 49 -13.17 15.76 33.61
C THR A 49 -14.48 16.53 33.49
N LEU A 50 -14.61 17.69 34.14
CA LEU A 50 -15.81 18.55 34.12
C LEU A 50 -15.78 19.57 32.98
N LYS A 51 -14.67 19.68 32.23
CA LYS A 51 -14.52 20.62 31.11
C LYS A 51 -14.47 19.90 29.77
N GLU A 52 -15.43 20.23 28.91
CA GLU A 52 -15.45 19.80 27.50
C GLU A 52 -14.21 20.35 26.77
N LEU A 53 -13.52 19.47 26.03
CA LEU A 53 -12.30 19.77 25.25
C LEU A 53 -11.10 20.38 26.03
N ASP A 54 -10.96 20.09 27.33
CA ASP A 54 -9.82 20.56 28.15
C ASP A 54 -8.52 19.73 28.01
N ALA A 55 -8.52 18.64 27.24
CA ALA A 55 -7.33 17.80 27.10
C ALA A 55 -6.15 18.54 26.46
N LYS A 56 -5.02 18.51 27.16
CA LYS A 56 -3.77 19.21 26.79
C LYS A 56 -2.55 18.36 27.10
N ARG A 57 -1.49 18.52 26.32
CA ARG A 57 -0.19 17.91 26.59
C ARG A 57 0.32 18.33 27.97
N LEU A 58 0.60 17.35 28.81
CA LEU A 58 1.19 17.53 30.13
C LEU A 58 2.70 17.79 30.03
N ILE A 59 3.35 17.26 28.98
CA ILE A 59 4.73 17.57 28.56
C ILE A 59 4.65 18.12 27.12
N PRO A 60 4.97 19.40 26.84
CA PRO A 60 4.75 20.01 25.52
C PRO A 60 5.49 19.30 24.38
N THR A 61 6.75 18.93 24.63
CA THR A 61 7.64 18.24 23.69
C THR A 61 8.24 17.01 24.37
N SER A 62 7.95 15.82 23.86
CA SER A 62 8.66 14.60 24.23
C SER A 62 9.18 13.90 22.97
N THR A 63 10.42 13.44 23.03
CA THR A 63 11.10 12.62 22.01
C THR A 63 11.28 11.18 22.51
N ASN A 64 10.46 10.78 23.48
CA ASN A 64 10.58 9.57 24.28
C ASN A 64 9.26 8.79 24.16
N PHE A 65 9.28 7.54 24.57
CA PHE A 65 8.08 6.72 24.69
C PHE A 65 7.50 6.85 26.12
N ASP A 66 6.80 7.96 26.40
CA ASP A 66 6.14 8.17 27.69
C ASP A 66 4.78 7.43 27.71
N HIS A 67 4.61 6.43 28.59
CA HIS A 67 3.43 5.57 28.63
C HIS A 67 3.03 5.11 30.05
N SER A 68 1.89 4.40 30.14
CA SER A 68 1.34 3.87 31.40
C SER A 68 1.23 4.90 32.55
N PRO A 69 0.63 6.09 32.34
CA PRO A 69 0.51 7.10 33.39
C PRO A 69 -0.49 6.69 34.48
N SER A 70 -0.25 7.16 35.71
CA SER A 70 -1.07 6.90 36.89
C SER A 70 -0.98 8.05 37.88
N PHE A 71 -2.11 8.45 38.47
CA PHE A 71 -2.12 9.48 39.53
C PHE A 71 -1.67 8.93 40.88
N HIS A 72 -0.91 9.74 41.62
CA HIS A 72 -0.63 9.49 43.03
C HIS A 72 -1.91 9.65 43.87
N PRO A 73 -2.28 8.68 44.74
CA PRO A 73 -3.59 8.63 45.39
C PRO A 73 -3.79 9.64 46.54
N VAL A 74 -2.87 10.59 46.70
CA VAL A 74 -2.88 11.62 47.77
C VAL A 74 -2.44 13.01 47.29
N SER A 75 -1.50 13.13 46.33
CA SER A 75 -0.83 14.41 45.99
C SER A 75 -1.11 14.95 44.59
N ASN A 76 -1.91 14.25 43.77
CA ASN A 76 -2.17 14.56 42.35
C ASN A 76 -0.94 14.57 41.41
N ASP A 77 0.25 14.18 41.90
CA ASP A 77 1.42 13.93 41.04
C ASP A 77 1.10 12.84 40.00
N VAL A 78 1.65 12.94 38.79
CA VAL A 78 1.55 11.89 37.78
C VAL A 78 2.83 11.06 37.78
N TYR A 79 2.69 9.74 37.84
CA TYR A 79 3.78 8.77 37.66
C TYR A 79 3.59 8.01 36.35
N PHE A 80 4.67 7.62 35.67
CA PHE A 80 4.61 6.99 34.34
C PHE A 80 5.89 6.21 34.01
N LEU A 81 5.88 5.46 32.91
CA LEU A 81 7.05 4.78 32.34
C LEU A 81 7.61 5.57 31.14
N SER A 82 8.94 5.64 31.02
CA SER A 82 9.62 6.36 29.93
C SER A 82 10.99 5.73 29.62
N ASP A 83 11.37 5.63 28.35
CA ASP A 83 12.69 5.17 27.88
C ASP A 83 13.81 6.23 28.01
N ARG A 84 13.46 7.46 28.42
CA ARG A 84 14.29 8.67 28.53
C ARG A 84 15.68 8.52 29.19
N TYR A 85 15.93 7.49 30.02
CA TYR A 85 17.26 7.18 30.57
C TYR A 85 18.08 6.22 29.70
N GLY A 86 17.42 5.26 29.03
CA GLY A 86 18.03 4.37 28.05
C GLY A 86 18.25 5.04 26.69
N GLY A 87 17.46 6.07 26.38
CA GLY A 87 17.37 6.69 25.06
C GLY A 87 16.37 5.97 24.15
N PRO A 88 16.30 6.37 22.87
CA PRO A 88 15.44 5.75 21.84
C PRO A 88 15.45 4.22 21.85
N ASP A 89 14.28 3.60 21.97
CA ASP A 89 14.09 2.13 22.08
C ASP A 89 14.83 1.47 23.27
N GLY A 90 15.23 2.28 24.26
CA GLY A 90 15.95 1.88 25.46
C GLY A 90 15.05 1.21 26.51
N PRO A 91 15.61 0.81 27.67
CA PRO A 91 14.81 0.29 28.78
C PRO A 91 13.96 1.39 29.46
N THR A 92 12.73 1.03 29.80
CA THR A 92 11.73 1.91 30.40
C THR A 92 11.86 1.99 31.92
N HIS A 93 11.83 3.20 32.46
CA HIS A 93 11.97 3.47 33.90
C HIS A 93 10.82 4.32 34.44
N ILE A 94 10.61 4.29 35.76
CA ILE A 94 9.53 5.01 36.43
C ILE A 94 9.94 6.48 36.67
N TYR A 95 9.10 7.40 36.22
CA TYR A 95 9.23 8.84 36.43
C TYR A 95 8.04 9.40 37.20
N ARG A 96 8.28 10.48 37.96
CA ARG A 96 7.29 11.35 38.61
C ARG A 96 7.27 12.70 37.90
N LEU A 97 6.09 13.30 37.82
CA LEU A 97 5.85 14.65 37.34
C LEU A 97 4.99 15.40 38.37
N ALA A 98 5.66 16.30 39.10
CA ALA A 98 5.11 17.17 40.15
C ALA A 98 5.09 18.66 39.74
N GLY A 99 5.21 18.92 38.44
CA GLY A 99 5.51 20.23 37.85
C GLY A 99 5.66 20.10 36.33
N SER A 100 6.58 20.86 35.72
CA SER A 100 6.83 20.79 34.27
C SER A 100 7.85 19.73 33.84
N GLU A 101 8.77 19.32 34.73
CA GLU A 101 9.91 18.46 34.40
C GLU A 101 9.80 17.05 35.03
N PRO A 102 9.91 15.97 34.25
CA PRO A 102 9.98 14.61 34.77
C PRO A 102 11.23 14.34 35.61
N GLN A 103 11.05 13.64 36.72
CA GLN A 103 12.13 13.19 37.61
C GLN A 103 12.09 11.67 37.77
N ALA A 104 13.22 10.98 37.62
CA ALA A 104 13.30 9.55 37.87
C ALA A 104 13.07 9.27 39.36
N VAL A 105 12.23 8.29 39.70
CA VAL A 105 11.86 8.00 41.11
C VAL A 105 12.96 7.28 41.89
N ALA A 106 13.86 6.60 41.17
CA ALA A 106 14.97 5.83 41.71
C ALA A 106 16.09 5.72 40.66
N SER A 107 17.27 5.29 41.11
CA SER A 107 18.37 4.89 40.23
C SER A 107 18.20 3.42 39.84
N PHE A 108 18.04 3.15 38.55
CA PHE A 108 17.93 1.80 37.98
C PHE A 108 19.23 1.44 37.23
N ASP A 109 19.48 0.14 37.03
CA ASP A 109 20.55 -0.31 36.14
C ASP A 109 20.21 -0.01 34.67
N LYS A 110 21.21 0.31 33.85
CA LYS A 110 21.02 0.62 32.42
C LYS A 110 20.58 -0.58 31.57
N SER A 111 20.63 -1.79 32.12
CA SER A 111 20.14 -3.02 31.49
C SER A 111 18.76 -3.45 31.99
N GLU A 112 18.27 -2.96 33.12
CA GLU A 112 16.92 -3.29 33.60
C GLU A 112 15.84 -2.50 32.85
N SER A 113 14.69 -3.11 32.60
CA SER A 113 13.49 -2.45 32.10
C SER A 113 12.32 -2.72 33.05
N VAL A 114 11.60 -1.67 33.46
CA VAL A 114 10.36 -1.77 34.23
C VAL A 114 9.20 -2.00 33.27
N THR A 115 8.50 -3.13 33.42
CA THR A 115 7.40 -3.53 32.53
C THR A 115 6.03 -3.05 33.04
N SER A 116 5.87 -2.91 34.36
CA SER A 116 4.65 -2.39 34.99
C SER A 116 4.92 -1.90 36.41
N PHE A 117 4.16 -0.90 36.87
CA PHE A 117 4.21 -0.36 38.24
C PHE A 117 2.81 -0.05 38.78
N LYS A 118 2.64 -0.02 40.11
CA LYS A 118 1.46 0.49 40.82
C LYS A 118 1.88 1.15 42.13
N ILE A 119 1.27 2.29 42.43
CA ILE A 119 1.42 3.01 43.70
C ILE A 119 0.51 2.34 44.75
N SER A 120 0.94 2.29 46.02
CA SER A 120 0.13 1.76 47.12
C SER A 120 -1.09 2.66 47.41
N PRO A 121 -2.24 2.12 47.88
CA PRO A 121 -3.46 2.89 48.17
C PRO A 121 -3.29 4.09 49.12
N ASP A 122 -2.28 4.05 50.00
CA ASP A 122 -1.90 5.12 50.93
C ASP A 122 -0.91 6.15 50.35
N GLY A 123 -0.28 5.86 49.20
CA GLY A 123 0.76 6.70 48.58
C GLY A 123 2.17 6.54 49.17
N SER A 124 2.42 5.59 50.07
CA SER A 124 3.76 5.44 50.67
C SER A 124 4.76 4.69 49.78
N TYR A 125 4.31 3.88 48.83
CA TYR A 125 5.17 2.95 48.08
C TYR A 125 4.84 2.88 46.59
N ILE A 126 5.83 2.51 45.77
CA ILE A 126 5.62 2.03 44.40
C ILE A 126 6.14 0.60 44.31
N ALA A 127 5.26 -0.34 43.96
CA ALA A 127 5.65 -1.69 43.58
C ALA A 127 5.71 -1.81 42.06
N PHE A 128 6.63 -2.63 41.55
CA PHE A 128 6.84 -2.79 40.11
C PHE A 128 7.48 -4.14 39.76
N ILE A 129 7.34 -4.53 38.49
CA ILE A 129 8.08 -5.65 37.89
C ILE A 129 9.20 -5.06 37.02
N SER A 130 10.45 -5.49 37.25
CA SER A 130 11.55 -5.28 36.30
C SER A 130 12.14 -6.59 35.79
N THR A 131 12.69 -6.52 34.57
CA THR A 131 13.39 -7.59 33.86
C THR A 131 14.73 -7.06 33.34
N GLU A 132 15.79 -7.86 33.42
CA GLU A 132 17.01 -7.58 32.65
C GLU A 132 16.71 -7.66 31.14
N LYS A 133 17.20 -6.67 30.37
CA LYS A 133 17.15 -6.66 28.90
C LYS A 133 18.41 -7.37 28.38
N ASN A 134 18.22 -8.45 27.63
CA ASN A 134 19.33 -9.15 26.96
C ASN A 134 20.16 -8.16 26.12
N ASP A 135 21.48 -8.17 26.32
CA ASP A 135 22.43 -7.38 25.53
C ASP A 135 22.49 -7.89 24.08
N THR A 136 21.94 -7.10 23.17
CA THR A 136 21.85 -7.42 21.74
C THR A 136 23.20 -7.43 21.02
N ASN A 137 24.30 -7.06 21.68
CA ASN A 137 25.65 -7.15 21.13
C ASN A 137 26.39 -8.44 21.51
N LYS A 138 25.78 -9.33 22.32
CA LYS A 138 26.36 -10.65 22.58
C LYS A 138 26.29 -11.50 21.31
N THR A 139 27.45 -12.03 20.91
CA THR A 139 27.57 -13.10 19.91
C THR A 139 26.67 -14.27 20.27
N GLU A 140 26.05 -14.92 19.28
CA GLU A 140 25.14 -16.07 19.43
C GLU A 140 25.70 -17.12 20.42
N GLU A 141 25.21 -17.08 21.66
CA GLU A 141 25.45 -18.12 22.65
C GLU A 141 24.71 -19.39 22.22
N ILE A 142 25.30 -20.57 22.45
CA ILE A 142 24.59 -21.83 22.19
C ILE A 142 23.44 -21.95 23.18
N GLU A 143 22.22 -21.67 22.72
CA GLU A 143 21.03 -21.77 23.55
C GLU A 143 20.57 -23.23 23.67
N VAL A 144 20.40 -23.69 24.91
CA VAL A 144 19.82 -25.01 25.19
C VAL A 144 18.35 -24.83 25.54
N TRP A 145 17.50 -25.56 24.81
CA TRP A 145 16.04 -25.48 24.90
C TRP A 145 15.55 -25.73 26.33
N GLU A 146 14.68 -24.85 26.84
CA GLU A 146 14.15 -24.77 28.21
C GLU A 146 15.16 -24.51 29.36
N GLU A 147 16.48 -24.61 29.17
CA GLU A 147 17.45 -24.35 30.25
C GLU A 147 17.63 -22.84 30.53
N LYS A 148 17.63 -22.00 29.49
CA LYS A 148 17.91 -20.56 29.60
C LYS A 148 16.65 -19.77 29.98
N LYS A 149 16.41 -19.61 31.29
CA LYS A 149 15.32 -18.76 31.83
C LYS A 149 15.62 -17.26 31.65
N THR A 150 15.49 -16.73 30.44
CA THR A 150 15.70 -15.31 30.12
C THR A 150 14.56 -14.42 30.61
N ASN A 151 14.85 -13.13 30.84
CA ASN A 151 13.86 -12.07 31.07
C ASN A 151 12.83 -12.39 32.19
N LEU A 152 13.25 -13.01 33.29
CA LEU A 152 12.38 -13.26 34.44
C LEU A 152 12.00 -11.95 35.15
N GLY A 153 10.70 -11.73 35.37
CA GLY A 153 10.20 -10.57 36.08
C GLY A 153 10.38 -10.72 37.59
N SER A 154 11.06 -9.76 38.23
CA SER A 154 11.21 -9.68 39.69
C SER A 154 10.27 -8.62 40.27
N LEU A 155 9.59 -8.92 41.38
CA LEU A 155 8.77 -7.94 42.11
C LEU A 155 9.65 -7.11 43.05
N ARG A 156 9.61 -5.79 42.88
CA ARG A 156 10.41 -4.83 43.66
C ARG A 156 9.54 -3.69 44.17
N VAL A 157 10.03 -2.96 45.17
CA VAL A 157 9.34 -1.82 45.78
C VAL A 157 10.30 -0.66 46.06
N ILE A 158 9.79 0.57 45.94
CA ILE A 158 10.42 1.84 46.33
C ILE A 158 9.54 2.51 47.38
N PHE A 159 10.15 3.18 48.37
CA PHE A 159 9.44 3.97 49.40
C PHE A 159 9.47 5.46 49.05
N LEU A 160 8.32 6.13 49.03
CA LEU A 160 8.18 7.52 48.59
C LEU A 160 8.33 8.56 49.71
N ASN A 161 8.19 8.16 50.97
CA ASN A 161 8.17 9.07 52.12
C ASN A 161 9.56 9.27 52.78
N SER A 162 10.64 9.22 51.99
CA SER A 162 12.01 9.52 52.45
C SER A 162 12.91 9.97 51.29
N ASP A 163 14.06 10.59 51.60
CA ASP A 163 15.10 10.91 50.62
C ASP A 163 15.82 9.66 50.05
N SER A 164 15.45 8.44 50.48
CA SER A 164 16.03 7.19 49.96
C SER A 164 15.40 6.79 48.62
N THR A 165 16.24 6.71 47.59
CA THR A 165 15.91 6.16 46.27
C THR A 165 16.18 4.65 46.17
N GLU A 166 16.26 3.93 47.30
CA GLU A 166 16.62 2.52 47.37
C GLU A 166 15.49 1.60 46.83
N ILE A 167 15.86 0.72 45.91
CA ILE A 167 14.98 -0.32 45.36
C ILE A 167 15.14 -1.59 46.20
N ARG A 168 14.07 -1.98 46.91
CA ARG A 168 14.01 -3.26 47.64
C ARG A 168 13.34 -4.33 46.80
N THR A 169 14.06 -5.38 46.46
CA THR A 169 13.47 -6.60 45.89
C THR A 169 12.64 -7.33 46.94
N LEU A 170 11.40 -7.68 46.60
CA LEU A 170 10.47 -8.42 47.47
C LEU A 170 10.35 -9.88 47.04
N VAL A 171 10.29 -10.13 45.72
CA VAL A 171 10.28 -11.48 45.15
C VAL A 171 11.27 -11.52 44.00
N SER A 172 12.38 -12.20 44.23
CA SER A 172 13.26 -12.73 43.19
C SER A 172 13.25 -14.25 43.33
N THR A 173 12.92 -14.92 42.24
CA THR A 173 12.68 -16.36 42.15
C THR A 173 13.20 -16.84 40.80
N ASP A 174 13.43 -18.15 40.66
CA ASP A 174 13.66 -18.76 39.35
C ASP A 174 12.36 -18.90 38.52
N ALA A 175 11.26 -18.34 39.02
CA ALA A 175 9.97 -18.16 38.34
C ALA A 175 9.74 -16.68 38.00
N HIS A 176 8.97 -16.41 36.94
CA HIS A 176 8.64 -15.07 36.45
C HIS A 176 7.42 -14.52 37.18
N VAL A 177 7.52 -13.33 37.80
CA VAL A 177 6.36 -12.61 38.31
C VAL A 177 5.61 -11.96 37.15
N ALA A 178 4.43 -12.47 36.83
CA ALA A 178 3.65 -12.07 35.66
C ALA A 178 2.69 -10.90 35.92
N SER A 179 2.22 -10.73 37.16
CA SER A 179 1.27 -9.69 37.56
C SER A 179 1.26 -9.47 39.07
N PHE A 180 0.83 -8.29 39.52
CA PHE A 180 0.67 -7.98 40.94
C PHE A 180 -0.44 -6.94 41.24
N VAL A 181 -0.87 -6.89 42.51
CA VAL A 181 -1.90 -6.01 43.06
C VAL A 181 -1.63 -5.70 44.54
N TRP A 182 -1.87 -4.46 44.96
CA TRP A 182 -1.75 -4.04 46.36
C TRP A 182 -2.90 -4.56 47.24
N SER A 183 -2.65 -4.85 48.52
CA SER A 183 -3.72 -4.93 49.52
C SER A 183 -4.28 -3.52 49.80
N PRO A 184 -5.59 -3.36 50.09
CA PRO A 184 -6.19 -2.04 50.36
C PRO A 184 -5.59 -1.29 51.54
N ASP A 185 -4.98 -2.01 52.49
CA ASP A 185 -4.28 -1.45 53.65
C ASP A 185 -2.80 -1.12 53.39
N SER A 186 -2.30 -1.32 52.16
CA SER A 186 -0.91 -1.09 51.74
C SER A 186 0.16 -1.92 52.46
N THR A 187 -0.22 -2.94 53.24
CA THR A 187 0.74 -3.78 54.02
C THR A 187 1.36 -4.93 53.21
N SER A 188 0.71 -5.34 52.12
CA SER A 188 1.00 -6.58 51.39
C SER A 188 0.74 -6.44 49.89
N ILE A 189 1.34 -7.31 49.09
CA ILE A 189 1.15 -7.36 47.64
C ILE A 189 0.74 -8.78 47.25
N GLY A 190 -0.38 -8.93 46.55
CA GLY A 190 -0.74 -10.15 45.83
C GLY A 190 0.00 -10.20 44.50
N TYR A 191 0.56 -11.35 44.14
CA TYR A 191 1.35 -11.53 42.92
C TYR A 191 1.20 -12.93 42.34
N ARG A 192 1.52 -13.07 41.05
CA ARG A 192 1.31 -14.29 40.25
C ARG A 192 2.63 -14.81 39.68
N LEU A 193 2.94 -16.07 39.92
CA LEU A 193 4.15 -16.73 39.43
C LEU A 193 3.87 -17.65 38.24
N HIS A 194 4.59 -17.42 37.14
CA HIS A 194 4.67 -18.29 35.96
C HIS A 194 6.03 -19.00 35.95
N ARG A 195 6.09 -20.25 35.45
CA ARG A 195 7.32 -21.07 35.46
C ARG A 195 8.49 -20.49 34.66
N ARG A 196 8.18 -19.69 33.64
CA ARG A 196 9.10 -18.92 32.77
C ARG A 196 8.40 -17.63 32.32
N SER A 197 9.11 -16.80 31.57
CA SER A 197 8.67 -15.56 30.94
C SER A 197 7.86 -15.74 29.64
N ASP A 198 7.76 -16.96 29.11
CA ASP A 198 7.09 -17.24 27.84
C ASP A 198 5.57 -17.48 27.96
N ASP A 199 4.86 -17.25 26.86
CA ASP A 199 3.39 -17.32 26.83
C ASP A 199 2.86 -18.76 27.06
N ALA A 200 3.68 -19.77 26.72
CA ALA A 200 3.44 -21.18 27.06
C ALA A 200 3.30 -21.41 28.57
N SER A 201 3.97 -20.62 29.41
CA SER A 201 3.92 -20.78 30.87
C SER A 201 2.55 -20.43 31.47
N ARG A 202 1.63 -19.86 30.68
CA ARG A 202 0.23 -19.64 31.06
C ARG A 202 -0.63 -20.91 31.03
N ASP A 203 -0.21 -21.89 30.23
CA ASP A 203 -0.96 -23.14 29.98
C ASP A 203 -0.80 -24.17 31.12
N PHE A 204 0.17 -23.93 32.01
CA PHE A 204 0.50 -24.71 33.20
C PHE A 204 -0.18 -24.15 34.47
N PRO A 205 -0.20 -24.91 35.59
CA PRO A 205 -0.67 -24.39 36.86
C PRO A 205 0.12 -23.17 37.32
N VAL A 206 -0.59 -22.16 37.82
CA VAL A 206 -0.06 -20.83 38.14
C VAL A 206 -0.39 -20.48 39.58
N ILE A 207 0.64 -20.09 40.35
CA ILE A 207 0.49 -19.76 41.78
C ILE A 207 0.12 -18.28 41.92
N GLU A 208 -0.96 -18.02 42.65
CA GLU A 208 -1.32 -16.71 43.18
C GLU A 208 -0.91 -16.69 44.66
N ALA A 209 -0.05 -15.74 45.03
CA ALA A 209 0.59 -15.66 46.34
C ALA A 209 0.53 -14.23 46.90
N LEU A 210 0.79 -14.08 48.20
CA LEU A 210 0.85 -12.81 48.92
C LEU A 210 2.23 -12.63 49.54
N VAL A 211 2.84 -11.45 49.41
CA VAL A 211 4.06 -11.05 50.12
C VAL A 211 3.78 -9.89 51.09
N SER A 212 4.27 -9.99 52.32
CA SER A 212 4.22 -8.93 53.33
C SER A 212 5.35 -7.93 53.12
N LEU A 213 5.05 -6.62 53.12
CA LEU A 213 6.09 -5.59 53.00
C LEU A 213 7.10 -5.65 54.16
N ASP A 214 6.61 -5.59 55.41
CA ASP A 214 7.46 -5.50 56.59
C ASP A 214 8.41 -6.69 56.68
N SER A 215 7.86 -7.90 56.60
CA SER A 215 8.59 -9.13 56.89
C SER A 215 9.25 -9.77 55.67
N GLY A 216 8.83 -9.42 54.45
CA GLY A 216 9.23 -10.13 53.23
C GLY A 216 8.68 -11.56 53.12
N ASN A 217 7.93 -12.05 54.11
CA ASN A 217 7.37 -13.40 54.09
C ASN A 217 6.33 -13.53 52.97
N THR A 218 6.48 -14.60 52.18
CA THR A 218 5.52 -15.02 51.17
C THR A 218 4.55 -16.06 51.73
N ARG A 219 3.35 -16.14 51.14
CA ARG A 219 2.38 -17.21 51.37
C ARG A 219 1.58 -17.44 50.09
N ASP A 220 1.50 -18.68 49.64
CA ASP A 220 0.59 -19.08 48.57
C ASP A 220 -0.87 -18.94 49.03
N LEU A 221 -1.71 -18.39 48.15
CA LEU A 221 -3.16 -18.30 48.34
C LEU A 221 -3.86 -19.44 47.60
N TYR A 222 -3.51 -19.64 46.33
CA TYR A 222 -4.15 -20.61 45.45
C TYR A 222 -3.25 -20.99 44.26
N THR A 223 -3.42 -22.19 43.74
CA THR A 223 -2.84 -22.61 42.46
C THR A 223 -3.96 -22.74 41.45
N HIS A 224 -4.07 -21.77 40.53
CA HIS A 224 -4.99 -21.87 39.41
C HIS A 224 -4.52 -22.97 38.46
N PRO A 225 -5.44 -23.72 37.80
CA PRO A 225 -5.05 -24.74 36.82
C PRO A 225 -4.34 -24.16 35.59
N ARG A 226 -4.60 -22.88 35.29
CA ARG A 226 -3.93 -22.02 34.28
C ARG A 226 -3.95 -20.57 34.73
N SER A 227 -3.16 -19.70 34.10
CA SER A 227 -3.23 -18.25 34.36
C SER A 227 -4.64 -17.69 34.10
N PRO A 228 -5.25 -16.97 35.06
CA PRO A 228 -6.42 -16.12 34.80
C PRO A 228 -6.18 -15.10 33.69
N TYR A 229 -7.28 -14.58 33.14
CA TYR A 229 -7.27 -13.57 32.07
C TYR A 229 -7.03 -12.16 32.62
N SER A 230 -7.60 -11.80 33.77
CA SER A 230 -7.35 -10.51 34.43
C SER A 230 -6.22 -10.57 35.46
N ASN A 231 -5.74 -9.39 35.85
CA ASN A 231 -5.11 -9.21 37.17
C ASN A 231 -6.14 -9.51 38.28
N SER A 232 -5.67 -9.96 39.44
CA SER A 232 -6.50 -10.08 40.64
C SER A 232 -6.78 -8.72 41.28
N ILE A 233 -7.90 -8.62 41.99
CA ILE A 233 -8.22 -7.54 42.94
C ILE A 233 -8.29 -8.14 44.34
N LEU A 234 -7.74 -7.45 45.34
CA LEU A 234 -7.79 -7.79 46.77
C LEU A 234 -8.69 -6.79 47.50
N THR A 235 -9.68 -7.25 48.27
CA THR A 235 -10.56 -6.32 49.05
C THR A 235 -10.27 -6.28 50.55
N SER A 236 -9.39 -7.16 51.04
CA SER A 236 -9.11 -7.35 52.47
C SER A 236 -7.73 -7.97 52.67
N SER A 237 -7.05 -7.61 53.76
CA SER A 237 -5.77 -8.20 54.16
C SER A 237 -5.90 -9.41 55.09
N LYS A 238 -7.08 -9.68 55.68
CA LYS A 238 -7.49 -10.96 56.31
C LYS A 238 -9.02 -11.02 56.53
N PRO A 239 -9.71 -12.10 56.10
CA PRO A 239 -9.32 -13.01 55.03
C PRO A 239 -9.46 -12.32 53.68
N SER A 240 -8.59 -12.66 52.73
CA SER A 240 -8.54 -11.97 51.43
C SER A 240 -9.54 -12.57 50.46
N ILE A 241 -10.70 -11.92 50.34
CA ILE A 241 -11.55 -12.09 49.16
C ILE A 241 -10.77 -11.55 47.95
N THR A 242 -10.63 -12.40 46.94
CA THR A 242 -10.07 -12.03 45.64
C THR A 242 -11.15 -12.04 44.57
N ALA A 243 -10.98 -11.16 43.57
CA ALA A 243 -11.79 -11.13 42.37
C ALA A 243 -10.89 -11.19 41.13
N TYR A 244 -11.21 -12.07 40.18
CA TYR A 244 -10.48 -12.25 38.92
C TYR A 244 -11.35 -12.86 37.82
N LEU A 245 -10.98 -12.61 36.55
CA LEU A 245 -11.62 -13.18 35.36
C LEU A 245 -10.88 -14.44 34.89
N GLN A 246 -11.60 -15.54 34.70
CA GLN A 246 -11.05 -16.81 34.21
C GLN A 246 -12.13 -17.58 33.42
N PRO A 247 -11.77 -18.48 32.48
CA PRO A 247 -12.74 -19.35 31.83
C PRO A 247 -13.58 -20.18 32.79
N LEU A 248 -14.84 -20.43 32.41
CA LEU A 248 -15.72 -21.40 33.04
C LEU A 248 -15.91 -22.59 32.07
N PRO A 249 -15.50 -23.83 32.41
CA PRO A 249 -14.68 -24.20 33.57
C PRO A 249 -13.21 -23.76 33.42
N ARG A 250 -12.48 -23.63 34.54
CA ARG A 250 -11.12 -23.05 34.61
C ARG A 250 -10.05 -23.88 33.89
N GLU A 251 -10.35 -25.14 33.60
CA GLU A 251 -9.53 -26.09 32.86
C GLU A 251 -9.74 -25.99 31.33
N SER A 252 -10.52 -25.04 30.83
CA SER A 252 -10.61 -24.71 29.40
C SER A 252 -9.56 -23.67 28.97
N PHE A 253 -9.07 -23.76 27.73
CA PHE A 253 -8.20 -22.74 27.12
C PHE A 253 -9.00 -21.61 26.44
N SER A 254 -10.25 -21.90 26.09
CA SER A 254 -11.13 -21.04 25.30
C SER A 254 -12.58 -21.38 25.65
N SER A 255 -13.12 -20.72 26.67
CA SER A 255 -14.52 -20.81 27.09
C SER A 255 -14.98 -19.46 27.63
N VAL A 256 -16.30 -19.33 27.79
CA VAL A 256 -16.99 -18.21 28.44
C VAL A 256 -16.25 -17.73 29.69
N SER A 257 -16.09 -16.42 29.81
CA SER A 257 -15.24 -15.78 30.83
C SER A 257 -16.12 -15.30 31.98
N ALA A 258 -15.84 -15.79 33.18
CA ALA A 258 -16.64 -15.51 34.37
C ALA A 258 -15.84 -14.75 35.42
N LEU A 259 -16.54 -13.97 36.25
CA LEU A 259 -15.97 -13.35 37.44
C LEU A 259 -15.98 -14.39 38.57
N TYR A 260 -14.78 -14.79 39.00
CA TYR A 260 -14.60 -15.59 40.20
C TYR A 260 -14.37 -14.66 41.40
N ILE A 261 -15.19 -14.83 42.44
CA ILE A 261 -15.04 -14.18 43.75
C ILE A 261 -14.72 -15.28 44.77
N HIS A 262 -13.50 -15.31 45.30
CA HIS A 262 -13.03 -16.39 46.18
C HIS A 262 -12.48 -15.86 47.51
N ASP A 263 -12.98 -16.37 48.63
CA ASP A 263 -12.52 -16.07 49.98
C ASP A 263 -11.55 -17.14 50.49
N PHE A 264 -10.24 -16.87 50.44
CA PHE A 264 -9.20 -17.80 50.89
C PHE A 264 -9.14 -18.02 52.43
N GLY A 265 -10.03 -17.40 53.20
CA GLY A 265 -10.19 -17.68 54.63
C GLY A 265 -11.26 -18.72 54.95
N SER A 266 -12.42 -18.64 54.29
CA SER A 266 -13.51 -19.61 54.43
C SER A 266 -13.41 -20.78 53.44
N GLY A 267 -12.73 -20.58 52.31
CA GLY A 267 -12.77 -21.48 51.16
C GLY A 267 -14.04 -21.36 50.33
N GLU A 268 -14.90 -20.37 50.60
CA GLU A 268 -16.08 -20.10 49.81
C GLU A 268 -15.74 -19.42 48.47
N GLU A 269 -16.50 -19.78 47.44
CA GLU A 269 -16.39 -19.22 46.12
C GLU A 269 -17.77 -18.84 45.59
N THR A 270 -17.82 -17.82 44.73
CA THR A 270 -19.01 -17.46 43.95
C THR A 270 -18.57 -17.08 42.55
N VAL A 271 -19.28 -17.59 41.56
CA VAL A 271 -19.04 -17.29 40.14
C VAL A 271 -20.20 -16.44 39.65
N LEU A 272 -19.89 -15.30 39.03
CA LEU A 272 -20.86 -14.44 38.36
C LEU A 272 -20.54 -14.40 36.86
N TYR A 273 -21.59 -14.26 36.04
CA TYR A 273 -21.52 -14.33 34.57
C TYR A 273 -21.04 -15.71 34.06
N GLY A 274 -20.84 -15.86 32.75
CA GLY A 274 -20.37 -17.11 32.14
C GLY A 274 -21.45 -18.13 31.77
N GLU A 275 -22.74 -17.84 31.95
CA GLU A 275 -23.82 -18.70 31.41
C GLU A 275 -24.21 -18.31 29.97
N ASN A 276 -24.52 -17.03 29.75
CA ASN A 276 -25.02 -16.48 28.48
C ASN A 276 -24.30 -15.17 28.08
N GLU A 277 -23.28 -14.79 28.83
CA GLU A 277 -22.64 -13.46 28.80
C GLU A 277 -21.24 -13.55 29.42
N ASP A 278 -20.31 -12.74 28.90
CA ASP A 278 -18.89 -12.84 29.21
C ASP A 278 -18.39 -11.63 29.98
N ALA A 279 -17.78 -11.86 31.14
CA ALA A 279 -17.05 -10.84 31.91
C ALA A 279 -15.62 -10.74 31.38
N VAL A 280 -15.25 -9.60 30.79
CA VAL A 280 -13.98 -9.42 30.05
C VAL A 280 -13.08 -8.32 30.57
N GLY A 281 -13.65 -7.30 31.23
CA GLY A 281 -12.92 -6.21 31.88
C GLY A 281 -13.25 -6.19 33.38
N LEU A 282 -12.27 -5.87 34.21
CA LEU A 282 -12.41 -5.86 35.68
C LEU A 282 -11.56 -4.74 36.28
N ILE A 283 -12.20 -3.77 36.94
CA ILE A 283 -11.55 -2.60 37.55
C ILE A 283 -12.03 -2.43 39.00
N ASP A 284 -11.10 -2.10 39.90
CA ASP A 284 -11.39 -1.69 41.28
C ASP A 284 -11.93 -0.25 41.30
N VAL A 285 -13.14 -0.06 41.80
CA VAL A 285 -13.79 1.27 41.91
C VAL A 285 -13.14 2.12 43.01
N GLN A 286 -12.35 1.50 43.89
CA GLN A 286 -11.73 2.07 45.10
C GLN A 286 -12.74 2.59 46.13
N TYR A 287 -13.96 2.03 46.10
CA TYR A 287 -15.07 2.38 46.97
C TYR A 287 -15.83 1.13 47.42
N ASN A 288 -16.16 1.05 48.71
CA ASN A 288 -17.02 0.00 49.32
C ASN A 288 -16.73 -1.47 48.91
N ASN A 289 -15.50 -1.83 48.53
CA ASN A 289 -15.14 -3.19 48.04
C ASN A 289 -15.85 -3.56 46.72
N GLN A 290 -16.28 -2.55 45.96
CA GLN A 290 -16.98 -2.73 44.69
C GLN A 290 -15.98 -2.82 43.53
N VAL A 291 -16.30 -3.67 42.57
CA VAL A 291 -15.61 -3.73 41.28
C VAL A 291 -16.58 -3.44 40.14
N ALA A 292 -16.05 -2.83 39.10
CA ALA A 292 -16.74 -2.67 37.84
C ALA A 292 -16.34 -3.79 36.89
N VAL A 293 -17.33 -4.45 36.32
CA VAL A 293 -17.16 -5.57 35.39
C VAL A 293 -17.69 -5.15 34.03
N GLU A 294 -16.84 -5.18 33.01
CA GLU A 294 -17.31 -5.06 31.63
C GLU A 294 -17.89 -6.41 31.18
N VAL A 295 -19.18 -6.42 30.86
CA VAL A 295 -19.94 -7.61 30.48
C VAL A 295 -20.41 -7.49 29.04
N TRP A 296 -20.15 -8.54 28.27
CA TRP A 296 -20.47 -8.64 26.85
C TRP A 296 -21.61 -9.63 26.61
N THR A 297 -22.56 -9.25 25.75
CA THR A 297 -23.67 -10.10 25.34
C THR A 297 -23.86 -9.95 23.83
N GLY A 298 -23.13 -10.77 23.06
CA GLY A 298 -23.02 -10.62 21.61
C GLY A 298 -22.27 -9.34 21.22
N LEU A 299 -22.92 -8.43 20.51
CA LEU A 299 -22.47 -7.06 20.18
C LEU A 299 -22.90 -6.03 21.23
N ASN A 300 -23.78 -6.38 22.17
CA ASN A 300 -24.20 -5.48 23.24
C ASN A 300 -23.16 -5.48 24.37
N ARG A 301 -23.09 -4.35 25.08
CA ARG A 301 -22.01 -4.05 26.03
C ARG A 301 -22.55 -3.31 27.25
N ARG A 302 -21.99 -3.61 28.42
CA ARG A 302 -22.32 -2.89 29.66
C ARG A 302 -21.17 -2.93 30.66
N ILE A 303 -21.23 -2.03 31.64
CA ILE A 303 -20.43 -2.10 32.87
C ILE A 303 -21.40 -2.33 34.03
N ASP A 304 -21.22 -3.44 34.75
CA ASP A 304 -21.97 -3.79 35.96
C ASP A 304 -21.13 -3.49 37.20
N ILE A 305 -21.75 -2.94 38.26
CA ILE A 305 -21.11 -2.76 39.57
C ILE A 305 -21.43 -3.98 40.44
N VAL A 306 -20.40 -4.65 40.95
CA VAL A 306 -20.49 -5.86 41.77
C VAL A 306 -19.93 -5.58 43.15
N ASP A 307 -20.66 -5.94 44.20
CA ASP A 307 -20.15 -5.94 45.57
C ASP A 307 -19.45 -7.28 45.85
N LEU A 308 -18.18 -7.24 46.26
CA LEU A 308 -17.39 -8.44 46.50
C LEU A 308 -17.59 -9.07 47.90
N ARG A 309 -18.30 -8.41 48.82
CA ARG A 309 -18.68 -8.98 50.12
C ARG A 309 -20.04 -9.65 50.05
N GLU A 310 -21.03 -8.96 49.48
CA GLU A 310 -22.37 -9.51 49.23
C GLU A 310 -22.39 -10.44 48.00
N ARG A 311 -21.29 -10.48 47.23
CA ARG A 311 -21.05 -11.32 46.04
C ARG A 311 -22.17 -11.24 44.99
N THR A 312 -22.73 -10.05 44.81
CA THR A 312 -23.90 -9.78 43.96
C THR A 312 -23.69 -8.58 43.05
N VAL A 313 -24.36 -8.60 41.89
CA VAL A 313 -24.47 -7.44 41.02
C VAL A 313 -25.43 -6.44 41.66
N LEU A 314 -24.98 -5.20 41.88
CA LEU A 314 -25.79 -4.15 42.49
C LEU A 314 -26.68 -3.44 41.46
N PHE A 315 -26.08 -3.00 40.35
CA PHE A 315 -26.74 -2.30 39.24
C PHE A 315 -25.80 -2.23 38.03
N THR A 316 -26.32 -1.86 36.86
CA THR A 316 -25.52 -1.60 35.65
C THR A 316 -25.25 -0.11 35.51
N VAL A 317 -24.00 0.33 35.65
CA VAL A 317 -23.67 1.77 35.57
C VAL A 317 -23.81 2.31 34.15
N LEU A 318 -23.42 1.53 33.14
CA LEU A 318 -23.40 1.96 31.73
C LEU A 318 -23.86 0.83 30.81
N ARG A 319 -24.65 1.15 29.78
CA ARG A 319 -25.04 0.25 28.69
C ARG A 319 -24.80 0.95 27.36
N TRP A 320 -24.27 0.24 26.37
CA TRP A 320 -24.17 0.74 24.99
C TRP A 320 -24.47 -0.36 23.96
N LYS A 321 -24.91 0.07 22.79
CA LYS A 321 -25.32 -0.77 21.67
C LYS A 321 -24.81 -0.14 20.38
N GLU A 322 -24.11 -0.94 19.58
CA GLU A 322 -23.54 -0.51 18.30
C GLU A 322 -22.52 0.66 18.40
N GLU A 323 -21.77 0.72 19.51
CA GLU A 323 -20.60 1.58 19.71
C GLU A 323 -19.43 0.74 20.24
N HIS A 324 -18.21 1.30 20.26
CA HIS A 324 -17.05 0.61 20.81
C HIS A 324 -16.22 1.44 21.80
N MET A 325 -15.72 0.77 22.84
CA MET A 325 -14.92 1.34 23.92
C MET A 325 -13.57 0.60 24.00
N MET A 326 -12.49 1.25 23.56
CA MET A 326 -11.19 0.61 23.33
C MET A 326 -10.39 0.37 24.63
N SER A 327 -10.64 1.19 25.63
CA SER A 327 -10.03 1.15 26.96
C SER A 327 -10.83 2.09 27.87
N TRP A 328 -10.84 1.83 29.17
CA TRP A 328 -11.64 2.55 30.14
C TRP A 328 -11.04 2.53 31.55
N ASP A 329 -11.51 3.44 32.40
CA ASP A 329 -11.25 3.48 33.84
C ASP A 329 -12.48 4.02 34.58
N ILE A 330 -12.65 3.70 35.85
CA ILE A 330 -13.82 4.13 36.66
C ILE A 330 -13.43 4.45 38.10
N ARG A 331 -14.02 5.52 38.65
CA ARG A 331 -13.94 5.87 40.08
C ARG A 331 -15.29 6.36 40.60
N PHE A 332 -15.50 6.20 41.90
CA PHE A 332 -16.61 6.80 42.62
C PHE A 332 -16.18 8.16 43.22
N ASN A 333 -16.83 9.25 42.80
CA ASN A 333 -16.60 10.57 43.40
C ASN A 333 -17.44 10.71 44.67
N SER A 334 -16.78 10.66 45.84
CA SER A 334 -17.43 10.75 47.15
C SER A 334 -18.01 12.12 47.51
N THR A 335 -17.68 13.17 46.76
CA THR A 335 -18.17 14.55 47.00
C THR A 335 -19.54 14.80 46.39
N ASN A 336 -19.83 14.23 45.21
CA ASN A 336 -21.14 14.32 44.55
C ASN A 336 -21.95 13.01 44.63
N GLY A 337 -21.30 11.87 44.84
CA GLY A 337 -21.93 10.54 44.92
C GLY A 337 -22.08 9.84 43.57
N ASN A 338 -21.39 10.30 42.52
CA ASN A 338 -21.52 9.76 41.16
C ASN A 338 -20.38 8.79 40.83
N TYR A 339 -20.69 7.79 40.02
CA TYR A 339 -19.69 6.99 39.31
C TYR A 339 -19.27 7.75 38.05
N VAL A 340 -17.97 7.85 37.83
CA VAL A 340 -17.35 8.56 36.71
C VAL A 340 -16.54 7.54 35.92
N VAL A 341 -16.96 7.27 34.68
CA VAL A 341 -16.27 6.38 33.74
C VAL A 341 -15.53 7.24 32.73
N ALA A 342 -14.23 7.00 32.57
CA ALA A 342 -13.45 7.47 31.42
C ALA A 342 -13.42 6.37 30.36
N ALA A 343 -13.65 6.72 29.10
CA ALA A 343 -13.79 5.78 28.00
C ALA A 343 -13.14 6.30 26.71
N LEU A 344 -12.34 5.48 26.04
CA LEU A 344 -11.90 5.70 24.67
C LEU A 344 -12.97 5.19 23.70
N ARG A 345 -13.94 6.06 23.37
CA ARG A 345 -15.17 5.70 22.63
C ARG A 345 -15.03 6.08 21.15
N SER A 346 -15.40 5.14 20.29
CA SER A 346 -15.57 5.31 18.83
C SER A 346 -16.88 4.67 18.38
N SER A 347 -17.39 5.04 17.21
CA SER A 347 -18.47 4.28 16.57
C SER A 347 -18.42 4.36 15.05
N ALA A 348 -18.21 3.20 14.42
CA ALA A 348 -18.34 3.03 12.98
C ALA A 348 -19.79 3.14 12.46
N VAL A 349 -20.79 3.28 13.33
CA VAL A 349 -22.17 3.59 12.92
C VAL A 349 -22.31 5.08 12.61
N THR A 350 -21.84 5.94 13.52
CA THR A 350 -21.92 7.40 13.38
C THR A 350 -20.78 7.96 12.53
N GLY A 351 -19.62 7.30 12.55
CA GLY A 351 -18.35 7.84 12.03
C GLY A 351 -17.52 8.56 13.09
N GLU A 352 -17.82 8.37 14.38
CA GLU A 352 -17.08 8.99 15.49
C GLU A 352 -15.69 8.35 15.66
N ALA A 353 -14.66 9.19 15.58
CA ALA A 353 -13.27 8.85 15.85
C ALA A 353 -13.05 8.39 17.32
N PRO A 354 -11.98 7.61 17.60
CA PRO A 354 -11.68 7.11 18.95
C PRO A 354 -11.18 8.22 19.87
N GLU A 355 -12.09 8.87 20.58
CA GLU A 355 -11.79 10.01 21.45
C GLU A 355 -12.08 9.70 22.92
N VAL A 356 -11.59 10.56 23.81
CA VAL A 356 -11.73 10.43 25.25
C VAL A 356 -13.04 11.06 25.70
N TRP A 357 -13.90 10.26 26.32
CA TRP A 357 -15.17 10.68 26.88
C TRP A 357 -15.21 10.43 28.39
N ILE A 358 -15.88 11.34 29.11
CA ILE A 358 -16.32 11.10 30.49
C ILE A 358 -17.82 10.89 30.49
N LEU A 359 -18.23 9.80 31.12
CA LEU A 359 -19.59 9.33 31.26
C LEU A 359 -19.93 9.33 32.77
N ARG A 360 -21.12 9.81 33.17
CA ARG A 360 -21.49 10.00 34.59
C ARG A 360 -22.90 9.52 34.94
N THR A 361 -23.05 8.82 36.06
CA THR A 361 -24.38 8.57 36.65
C THR A 361 -24.97 9.85 37.20
N GLU A 362 -26.27 10.05 37.03
CA GLU A 362 -27.04 10.89 37.95
C GLU A 362 -27.42 10.06 39.19
N LYS A 363 -27.46 10.72 40.34
CA LYS A 363 -27.60 10.07 41.66
C LYS A 363 -28.88 9.22 41.81
N ASP A 364 -29.92 9.59 41.06
CA ASP A 364 -31.23 8.95 41.10
C ASP A 364 -31.49 8.02 39.88
N THR A 365 -30.48 7.80 39.01
CA THR A 365 -30.59 6.97 37.78
C THR A 365 -29.43 5.98 37.64
N LEU A 366 -29.16 5.18 38.68
CA LEU A 366 -28.01 4.27 38.72
C LEU A 366 -28.00 3.17 37.63
N ASP A 367 -29.13 2.89 36.97
CA ASP A 367 -29.27 1.86 35.91
C ASP A 367 -28.76 2.29 34.52
N SER A 368 -28.41 3.57 34.32
CA SER A 368 -27.81 4.08 33.07
C SER A 368 -27.25 5.50 33.19
N ILE A 369 -26.08 5.74 32.59
CA ILE A 369 -25.54 7.10 32.36
C ILE A 369 -26.42 7.89 31.38
N THR A 370 -26.71 9.15 31.74
CA THR A 370 -27.62 10.05 31.00
C THR A 370 -26.92 10.97 30.00
N LYS A 371 -25.64 11.32 30.23
CA LYS A 371 -24.88 12.22 29.36
C LYS A 371 -23.37 11.92 29.38
N GLY A 372 -22.74 12.03 28.22
CA GLY A 372 -21.28 12.05 28.05
C GLY A 372 -20.71 13.44 27.73
N THR A 373 -19.43 13.64 28.02
CA THR A 373 -18.64 14.83 27.69
C THR A 373 -17.35 14.41 26.99
N ARG A 374 -17.08 14.93 25.79
CA ARG A 374 -15.82 14.71 25.06
C ARG A 374 -14.72 15.60 25.65
N LEU A 375 -13.58 15.01 26.05
CA LEU A 375 -12.46 15.75 26.62
C LEU A 375 -11.36 16.08 25.59
N SER A 376 -11.25 15.30 24.52
CA SER A 376 -10.13 15.38 23.57
C SER A 376 -10.59 15.63 22.13
N ASP A 377 -9.69 16.26 21.36
CA ASP A 377 -9.77 16.44 19.91
C ASP A 377 -8.47 15.92 19.26
N ASN A 378 -7.95 14.81 19.80
CA ASN A 378 -6.68 14.19 19.40
C ASN A 378 -6.72 13.69 17.94
N TYR A 379 -7.91 13.42 17.43
CA TYR A 379 -8.15 12.99 16.06
C TYR A 379 -8.77 14.11 15.21
N SER A 380 -8.50 15.39 15.51
CA SER A 380 -8.98 16.54 14.72
C SER A 380 -8.61 16.54 13.23
N SER A 381 -7.58 15.78 12.82
CA SER A 381 -7.21 15.54 11.41
C SER A 381 -8.05 14.46 10.71
N TYR A 382 -8.82 13.69 11.48
CA TYR A 382 -9.70 12.64 10.97
C TYR A 382 -10.87 13.23 10.19
N THR A 383 -11.22 12.59 9.07
CA THR A 383 -12.33 13.00 8.20
C THR A 383 -13.44 11.95 8.21
N PRO A 384 -14.59 12.20 8.86
CA PRO A 384 -15.69 11.22 8.95
C PRO A 384 -16.21 10.72 7.61
N ASP A 385 -16.05 11.50 6.54
CA ASP A 385 -16.45 11.10 5.18
C ASP A 385 -15.54 10.03 4.56
N LYS A 386 -14.35 9.79 5.13
CA LYS A 386 -13.52 8.63 4.76
C LYS A 386 -13.97 7.34 5.46
N ALA A 387 -14.76 7.42 6.53
CA ALA A 387 -15.19 6.27 7.31
C ALA A 387 -16.14 5.34 6.53
N PRO A 388 -16.15 4.02 6.83
CA PRO A 388 -17.30 3.19 6.49
C PRO A 388 -18.52 3.56 7.36
N THR A 389 -19.70 3.17 6.89
CA THR A 389 -20.95 3.17 7.66
C THR A 389 -21.31 1.73 8.03
N SER A 390 -21.24 1.41 9.31
CA SER A 390 -21.46 0.07 9.86
C SER A 390 -22.83 -0.05 10.54
N ARG A 391 -23.39 -1.26 10.57
CA ARG A 391 -24.56 -1.61 11.40
C ARG A 391 -24.56 -3.07 11.82
N ALA A 392 -25.27 -3.40 12.90
CA ALA A 392 -25.49 -4.78 13.28
C ALA A 392 -26.37 -5.54 12.27
N PHE A 393 -26.22 -6.87 12.24
CA PHE A 393 -27.20 -7.81 11.72
C PHE A 393 -27.13 -9.13 12.52
N GLN A 394 -28.18 -9.94 12.42
CA GLN A 394 -28.29 -11.25 13.08
C GLN A 394 -28.79 -12.29 12.08
N TRP A 395 -28.29 -13.53 12.17
CA TRP A 395 -28.84 -14.67 11.42
C TRP A 395 -28.83 -15.95 12.27
N THR A 396 -29.85 -16.79 12.08
CA THR A 396 -29.86 -18.13 12.66
C THR A 396 -28.94 -19.05 11.86
N SER A 397 -28.06 -19.78 12.54
CA SER A 397 -27.18 -20.81 12.00
C SER A 397 -27.94 -22.10 11.65
N VAL A 398 -27.29 -23.02 10.94
CA VAL A 398 -27.85 -24.33 10.55
C VAL A 398 -28.13 -25.28 11.71
N ASP A 399 -27.55 -25.01 12.88
CA ASP A 399 -27.78 -25.71 14.15
C ASP A 399 -28.77 -24.99 15.08
N GLY A 400 -29.37 -23.87 14.65
CA GLY A 400 -30.40 -23.13 15.38
C GLY A 400 -29.87 -22.00 16.28
N GLU A 401 -28.55 -21.93 16.49
CA GLU A 401 -27.88 -20.83 17.20
C GLU A 401 -28.12 -19.49 16.50
N THR A 402 -28.30 -18.40 17.23
CA THR A 402 -28.33 -17.04 16.64
C THR A 402 -26.92 -16.46 16.66
N ILE A 403 -26.44 -16.06 15.49
CA ILE A 403 -25.12 -15.46 15.28
C ILE A 403 -25.34 -13.98 14.94
N GLU A 404 -24.52 -13.10 15.52
CA GLU A 404 -24.51 -11.67 15.21
C GLU A 404 -23.35 -11.33 14.27
N GLY A 405 -23.40 -10.16 13.64
CA GLY A 405 -22.32 -9.67 12.80
C GLY A 405 -22.45 -8.20 12.50
N ILE A 406 -21.39 -7.63 11.94
CA ILE A 406 -21.33 -6.23 11.51
C ILE A 406 -21.24 -6.23 9.99
N ILE A 407 -22.06 -5.41 9.34
CA ILE A 407 -21.95 -5.12 7.91
C ILE A 407 -21.61 -3.65 7.72
N SER A 408 -20.59 -3.40 6.91
CA SER A 408 -19.97 -2.10 6.72
C SER A 408 -19.97 -1.73 5.23
N HIS A 409 -20.48 -0.55 4.90
CA HIS A 409 -20.47 -0.02 3.53
C HIS A 409 -19.47 1.15 3.46
N PRO A 410 -18.89 1.44 2.28
CA PRO A 410 -18.34 2.77 2.03
C PRO A 410 -19.47 3.81 2.23
N ARG A 411 -19.19 4.91 2.92
CA ARG A 411 -20.18 5.98 3.10
C ARG A 411 -20.67 6.51 1.74
N GLY A 412 -21.98 6.62 1.56
CA GLY A 412 -22.61 6.96 0.28
C GLY A 412 -22.81 5.76 -0.68
N ALA A 413 -22.64 4.52 -0.20
CA ALA A 413 -22.88 3.29 -0.95
C ALA A 413 -23.90 2.36 -0.26
N GLU A 414 -24.67 2.86 0.71
CA GLU A 414 -25.59 2.09 1.56
C GLU A 414 -26.80 1.55 0.79
N ASP A 415 -27.27 2.27 -0.24
CA ASP A 415 -28.39 1.88 -1.11
C ASP A 415 -27.96 1.02 -2.33
N LEU A 416 -26.65 0.75 -2.51
CA LEU A 416 -26.16 -0.01 -3.66
C LEU A 416 -26.36 -1.52 -3.47
N SER A 417 -27.21 -2.11 -4.31
CA SER A 417 -27.50 -3.54 -4.29
C SER A 417 -26.30 -4.40 -4.73
N ALA A 418 -26.10 -5.51 -4.03
CA ALA A 418 -25.28 -6.65 -4.43
C ALA A 418 -23.84 -6.33 -4.91
N LEU A 419 -23.15 -5.51 -4.12
CA LEU A 419 -21.73 -5.15 -4.27
C LEU A 419 -20.77 -6.37 -4.19
N PRO A 420 -19.52 -6.23 -4.69
CA PRO A 420 -18.40 -7.09 -4.31
C PRO A 420 -18.20 -7.07 -2.79
N ALA A 421 -17.97 -8.24 -2.17
CA ALA A 421 -17.91 -8.34 -0.71
C ALA A 421 -16.60 -8.96 -0.20
N VAL A 422 -16.17 -8.47 0.96
CA VAL A 422 -15.08 -9.07 1.75
C VAL A 422 -15.70 -9.65 3.02
N LEU A 423 -15.68 -10.98 3.16
CA LEU A 423 -15.95 -11.65 4.43
C LEU A 423 -14.67 -11.57 5.28
N TYR A 424 -14.59 -10.54 6.11
CA TYR A 424 -13.54 -10.44 7.13
C TYR A 424 -13.80 -11.41 8.28
N ILE A 425 -12.74 -12.05 8.79
CA ILE A 425 -12.76 -12.93 9.95
C ILE A 425 -11.60 -12.54 10.87
N HIS A 426 -11.97 -12.20 12.10
CA HIS A 426 -11.08 -11.76 13.17
C HIS A 426 -10.09 -12.83 13.66
N GLY A 427 -9.10 -12.40 14.46
CA GLY A 427 -8.18 -13.28 15.18
C GLY A 427 -8.75 -13.88 16.48
N GLY A 428 -8.16 -14.97 16.93
CA GLY A 428 -8.61 -15.78 18.08
C GLY A 428 -9.95 -16.53 17.85
N PRO A 429 -10.29 -17.52 18.68
CA PRO A 429 -11.65 -18.08 18.73
C PRO A 429 -12.50 -17.45 19.85
N TYR A 430 -11.94 -16.52 20.64
CA TYR A 430 -12.50 -16.10 21.94
C TYR A 430 -12.01 -14.70 22.47
N MET A 431 -12.68 -13.60 22.05
CA MET A 431 -12.62 -12.13 22.40
C MET A 431 -13.60 -11.42 21.43
N ALA A 432 -14.29 -10.26 21.63
CA ALA A 432 -15.29 -9.68 20.64
C ALA A 432 -15.11 -8.44 19.70
N GLU A 433 -15.42 -8.66 18.40
CA GLU A 433 -15.50 -7.70 17.27
C GLU A 433 -16.61 -6.69 17.53
N ALA A 434 -16.41 -5.46 17.08
CA ALA A 434 -17.29 -4.36 17.44
C ALA A 434 -17.21 -3.19 16.45
N PHE A 435 -17.91 -2.10 16.77
CA PHE A 435 -18.02 -0.91 15.94
C PHE A 435 -16.79 -0.01 16.04
N TRP A 436 -15.60 -0.62 16.03
CA TRP A 436 -14.29 0.02 15.99
C TRP A 436 -14.14 0.86 14.73
N LEU A 437 -13.42 1.98 14.85
CA LEU A 437 -13.10 2.84 13.73
C LEU A 437 -11.59 3.10 13.66
N ILE A 438 -10.82 2.04 13.41
CA ILE A 438 -9.35 2.04 13.48
C ILE A 438 -8.69 2.06 12.10
N LEU A 439 -7.65 2.90 12.02
CA LEU A 439 -6.67 3.03 10.96
C LEU A 439 -5.59 1.92 11.05
N GLY A 440 -5.97 0.65 10.85
CA GLY A 440 -5.02 -0.47 10.91
C GLY A 440 -5.66 -1.81 11.32
N PHE A 441 -4.88 -2.89 11.24
CA PHE A 441 -5.40 -4.23 11.54
C PHE A 441 -5.78 -4.30 13.03
N PRO A 442 -7.03 -4.66 13.36
CA PRO A 442 -7.53 -4.51 14.73
C PRO A 442 -6.84 -5.49 15.68
N ARG A 443 -6.61 -5.03 16.91
CA ARG A 443 -6.21 -5.89 18.03
C ARG A 443 -7.39 -6.80 18.44
N MET A 444 -7.50 -7.96 17.77
CA MET A 444 -8.29 -9.18 18.10
C MET A 444 -9.81 -9.18 17.74
N ALA A 445 -10.51 -10.37 17.84
CA ALA A 445 -11.90 -10.58 18.41
C ALA A 445 -13.18 -10.70 17.47
N HIS A 446 -14.35 -11.46 17.52
CA HIS A 446 -14.95 -12.80 17.99
C HIS A 446 -15.95 -13.38 16.95
N LEU A 447 -16.28 -14.68 17.03
CA LEU A 447 -17.54 -15.24 17.61
C LEU A 447 -17.31 -16.72 18.08
N PRO A 448 -18.24 -17.45 18.75
CA PRO A 448 -17.87 -18.47 19.74
C PRO A 448 -17.31 -19.76 19.15
N SER A 449 -16.43 -20.40 19.95
CA SER A 449 -15.77 -21.70 19.83
C SER A 449 -15.66 -22.36 18.44
N LEU A 450 -14.43 -22.76 18.12
CA LEU A 450 -13.99 -23.29 16.82
C LEU A 450 -14.88 -24.42 16.23
N GLN A 451 -15.62 -25.16 17.07
CA GLN A 451 -16.60 -26.18 16.64
C GLN A 451 -17.96 -25.61 16.18
N ARG A 452 -18.45 -24.49 16.76
CA ARG A 452 -19.65 -23.77 16.28
C ARG A 452 -19.31 -22.99 15.00
N LEU A 453 -18.18 -22.29 14.98
CA LEU A 453 -17.64 -21.59 13.80
C LEU A 453 -17.61 -22.48 12.54
N ARG A 454 -17.00 -23.68 12.61
CA ARG A 454 -16.93 -24.65 11.49
C ARG A 454 -18.30 -25.13 10.98
N ARG A 455 -19.39 -24.96 11.74
CA ARG A 455 -20.77 -25.36 11.36
C ARG A 455 -21.58 -24.19 10.79
N ALA A 456 -21.49 -23.02 11.40
CA ALA A 456 -22.24 -21.83 11.00
C ALA A 456 -21.76 -21.23 9.67
N PHE A 457 -20.44 -21.22 9.42
CA PHE A 457 -19.84 -20.32 8.43
C PHE A 457 -20.16 -20.61 6.96
N SER A 458 -20.37 -21.87 6.56
CA SER A 458 -20.46 -22.22 5.14
C SER A 458 -21.85 -22.02 4.53
N LYS A 459 -22.93 -22.22 5.29
CA LYS A 459 -24.27 -22.44 4.70
C LYS A 459 -25.25 -21.27 4.80
N LEU A 460 -25.09 -20.35 5.75
CA LEU A 460 -26.17 -19.40 6.07
C LEU A 460 -25.78 -17.91 6.07
N SER A 461 -24.53 -17.55 6.38
CA SER A 461 -24.02 -16.17 6.19
C SER A 461 -24.20 -15.69 4.75
N ARG A 462 -23.63 -16.41 3.77
CA ARG A 462 -23.79 -16.14 2.32
C ARG A 462 -25.26 -16.11 1.90
N LYS A 463 -26.07 -17.04 2.41
CA LYS A 463 -27.49 -17.19 2.06
C LYS A 463 -28.39 -16.10 2.67
N TYR A 464 -28.00 -15.55 3.82
CA TYR A 464 -28.69 -14.45 4.49
C TYR A 464 -28.35 -13.12 3.81
N LEU A 465 -27.08 -12.84 3.56
CA LEU A 465 -26.64 -11.64 2.84
C LEU A 465 -27.18 -11.61 1.39
N PHE A 466 -27.25 -12.76 0.72
CA PHE A 466 -27.96 -12.94 -0.54
C PHE A 466 -29.47 -12.64 -0.44
N LYS A 467 -30.15 -13.12 0.61
CA LYS A 467 -31.58 -12.82 0.87
C LYS A 467 -31.85 -11.34 1.15
N LEU A 468 -30.87 -10.58 1.63
CA LEU A 468 -30.96 -9.14 1.81
C LEU A 468 -30.65 -8.35 0.53
N GLY A 469 -30.13 -9.00 -0.53
CA GLY A 469 -29.76 -8.33 -1.79
C GLY A 469 -28.52 -7.43 -1.71
N LEU A 470 -27.71 -7.54 -0.65
CA LEU A 470 -26.62 -6.58 -0.36
C LEU A 470 -25.26 -6.95 -0.97
N ILE A 471 -25.03 -8.23 -1.28
CA ILE A 471 -23.76 -8.70 -1.90
C ILE A 471 -24.01 -9.53 -3.16
N ASP A 472 -23.13 -9.45 -4.16
CA ASP A 472 -23.12 -10.45 -5.25
C ASP A 472 -22.66 -11.79 -4.66
N PRO A 473 -23.52 -12.83 -4.67
CA PRO A 473 -23.13 -14.13 -4.13
C PRO A 473 -21.92 -14.71 -4.84
N LYS A 474 -21.62 -14.38 -6.11
CA LYS A 474 -20.47 -14.90 -6.86
C LYS A 474 -19.16 -14.16 -6.58
N ASN A 475 -19.22 -12.96 -6.01
CA ASN A 475 -18.07 -12.08 -5.86
C ASN A 475 -17.76 -11.79 -4.39
N ILE A 476 -17.29 -12.84 -3.69
CA ILE A 476 -16.95 -12.80 -2.26
C ILE A 476 -15.49 -13.24 -2.06
N ALA A 477 -14.69 -12.38 -1.44
CA ALA A 477 -13.40 -12.72 -0.87
C ALA A 477 -13.57 -13.19 0.58
N ILE A 478 -12.67 -14.04 1.05
CA ILE A 478 -12.50 -14.35 2.46
C ILE A 478 -11.15 -13.83 2.93
N VAL A 479 -11.13 -13.09 4.02
CA VAL A 479 -9.94 -12.40 4.55
C VAL A 479 -9.89 -12.59 6.05
N GLY A 480 -8.74 -12.93 6.61
CA GLY A 480 -8.61 -12.98 8.06
C GLY A 480 -7.18 -13.11 8.53
N TYR A 481 -6.97 -12.75 9.79
CA TYR A 481 -5.67 -12.79 10.46
C TYR A 481 -5.70 -13.78 11.64
N SER A 482 -4.57 -14.42 11.96
CA SER A 482 -4.49 -15.42 13.05
C SER A 482 -5.50 -16.56 12.84
N GLN A 483 -6.34 -16.88 13.83
CA GLN A 483 -7.42 -17.88 13.68
C GLN A 483 -8.45 -17.53 12.57
N GLY A 484 -8.59 -16.26 12.18
CA GLY A 484 -9.34 -15.85 10.99
C GLY A 484 -8.62 -16.21 9.69
N GLY A 485 -7.28 -16.20 9.70
CA GLY A 485 -6.44 -16.76 8.65
C GLY A 485 -6.59 -18.29 8.55
N PHE A 486 -6.69 -19.00 9.69
CA PHE A 486 -7.10 -20.41 9.68
C PHE A 486 -8.47 -20.61 9.03
N LEU A 487 -9.49 -19.82 9.39
CA LEU A 487 -10.83 -19.95 8.79
C LEU A 487 -10.84 -19.57 7.30
N THR A 488 -9.96 -18.67 6.86
CA THR A 488 -9.69 -18.37 5.45
C THR A 488 -9.11 -19.59 4.73
N ALA A 489 -8.00 -20.14 5.21
CA ALA A 489 -7.36 -21.32 4.61
C ALA A 489 -8.28 -22.55 4.66
N TRP A 490 -9.05 -22.73 5.74
CA TRP A 490 -10.04 -23.79 5.88
C TRP A 490 -11.20 -23.62 4.90
N GLY A 491 -11.75 -22.40 4.77
CA GLY A 491 -12.82 -22.07 3.83
C GLY A 491 -12.41 -22.32 2.38
N CYS A 492 -11.26 -21.80 1.96
CA CYS A 492 -10.72 -22.01 0.61
C CYS A 492 -10.35 -23.47 0.29
N SER A 493 -10.13 -24.32 1.31
CA SER A 493 -9.81 -25.75 1.16
C SER A 493 -11.01 -26.69 1.34
N ARG A 494 -12.25 -26.19 1.38
CA ARG A 494 -13.43 -27.09 1.35
C ARG A 494 -13.72 -27.56 -0.08
N PRO A 495 -14.15 -28.81 -0.30
CA PRO A 495 -14.52 -29.31 -1.63
C PRO A 495 -15.60 -28.45 -2.28
N ALA A 496 -15.35 -28.00 -3.52
CA ALA A 496 -16.28 -27.15 -4.25
C ALA A 496 -17.52 -27.91 -4.73
N ASN A 497 -18.63 -27.70 -4.04
CA ASN A 497 -19.97 -27.79 -4.62
C ASN A 497 -20.43 -26.37 -5.03
N ASN A 498 -21.12 -26.27 -6.17
CA ASN A 498 -21.35 -25.03 -6.95
C ASN A 498 -22.09 -23.86 -6.26
N GLU A 499 -22.41 -23.98 -4.96
CA GLU A 499 -23.00 -22.94 -4.11
C GLU A 499 -21.95 -22.21 -3.23
N TYR A 500 -20.75 -22.76 -3.01
CA TYR A 500 -19.87 -22.37 -1.86
C TYR A 500 -18.40 -22.00 -2.17
N THR A 501 -18.01 -21.74 -3.41
CA THR A 501 -16.65 -21.24 -3.72
C THR A 501 -16.46 -19.76 -3.36
N PHE A 502 -15.31 -19.40 -2.79
CA PHE A 502 -14.83 -18.00 -2.71
C PHE A 502 -14.07 -17.63 -3.99
N LYS A 503 -13.96 -16.33 -4.27
CA LYS A 503 -13.27 -15.82 -5.47
C LYS A 503 -11.79 -15.48 -5.22
N ALA A 504 -11.44 -15.11 -3.99
CA ALA A 504 -10.08 -14.88 -3.52
C ALA A 504 -9.97 -15.13 -2.01
N GLY A 505 -8.78 -15.48 -1.51
CA GLY A 505 -8.49 -15.63 -0.09
C GLY A 505 -7.26 -14.85 0.37
N VAL A 506 -7.32 -14.15 1.51
CA VAL A 506 -6.14 -13.50 2.14
C VAL A 506 -5.96 -14.02 3.56
N CYS A 507 -4.87 -14.77 3.77
CA CYS A 507 -4.55 -15.49 4.99
C CYS A 507 -3.38 -14.83 5.72
N GLY A 508 -3.68 -13.93 6.66
CA GLY A 508 -2.67 -13.37 7.57
C GLY A 508 -2.39 -14.33 8.73
N ALA A 509 -1.12 -14.69 8.94
CA ALA A 509 -0.63 -15.50 10.07
C ALA A 509 -1.55 -16.67 10.46
N GLY A 510 -2.02 -17.45 9.48
CA GLY A 510 -3.10 -18.43 9.70
C GLY A 510 -2.60 -19.85 9.98
N PRO A 511 -3.15 -20.56 11.01
CA PRO A 511 -2.94 -22.00 11.15
C PRO A 511 -3.35 -22.79 9.90
N THR A 512 -2.46 -23.64 9.38
CA THR A 512 -2.72 -24.50 8.21
C THR A 512 -2.53 -25.98 8.52
N SER A 513 -1.76 -26.29 9.57
CA SER A 513 -1.42 -27.61 10.06
C SER A 513 -1.42 -27.58 11.59
N TRP A 514 -2.51 -28.05 12.21
CA TRP A 514 -2.65 -28.06 13.68
C TRP A 514 -1.57 -28.91 14.36
N GLY A 515 -1.18 -30.04 13.74
CA GLY A 515 -0.14 -30.91 14.29
C GLY A 515 1.21 -30.21 14.40
N SER A 516 1.69 -29.66 13.29
CA SER A 516 2.97 -28.92 13.30
C SER A 516 2.89 -27.54 13.96
N LEU A 517 1.68 -27.01 14.21
CA LEU A 517 1.51 -25.82 15.04
C LEU A 517 1.76 -26.16 16.52
N VAL A 518 1.20 -27.26 17.01
CA VAL A 518 1.46 -27.78 18.36
C VAL A 518 2.95 -28.14 18.58
N GLU A 519 3.68 -28.45 17.50
CA GLU A 519 5.13 -28.71 17.54
C GLU A 519 6.01 -27.44 17.50
N SER A 520 5.46 -26.26 17.19
CA SER A 520 6.27 -25.05 16.93
C SER A 520 5.72 -23.71 17.46
N SER A 521 4.50 -23.68 17.98
CA SER A 521 3.88 -22.50 18.59
C SER A 521 4.39 -22.28 20.02
N ASP A 522 4.43 -21.02 20.44
CA ASP A 522 4.63 -20.61 21.83
C ASP A 522 3.41 -20.91 22.74
N ARG A 523 2.33 -21.53 22.25
CA ARG A 523 1.21 -22.05 23.07
C ARG A 523 0.78 -23.46 22.63
N PRO A 524 1.62 -24.49 22.81
CA PRO A 524 1.40 -25.82 22.25
C PRO A 524 0.11 -26.49 22.77
N ASP A 525 -0.21 -26.37 24.06
CA ASP A 525 -1.39 -27.01 24.65
C ASP A 525 -2.70 -26.30 24.28
N MET A 526 -2.70 -24.97 24.19
CA MET A 526 -3.82 -24.20 23.64
C MET A 526 -4.13 -24.60 22.18
N GLU A 527 -3.12 -24.65 21.31
CA GLU A 527 -3.32 -25.03 19.91
C GLU A 527 -3.68 -26.52 19.76
N ALA A 528 -3.27 -27.39 20.69
CA ALA A 528 -3.69 -28.80 20.75
C ALA A 528 -5.18 -28.94 21.14
N PHE A 529 -5.66 -28.12 22.09
CA PHE A 529 -7.07 -28.05 22.44
C PHE A 529 -7.93 -27.55 21.26
N LEU A 530 -7.46 -26.55 20.51
CA LEU A 530 -8.15 -26.01 19.33
C LEU A 530 -8.11 -26.96 18.11
N GLY A 531 -7.00 -27.68 17.93
CA GLY A 531 -6.87 -28.75 16.92
C GLY A 531 -7.70 -30.01 17.27
N GLY A 532 -7.89 -30.27 18.57
CA GLY A 532 -8.66 -31.39 19.12
C GLY A 532 -7.82 -32.58 19.60
N SER A 533 -6.52 -32.61 19.30
CA SER A 533 -5.51 -33.48 19.92
C SER A 533 -4.10 -32.98 19.56
N ALA A 534 -3.07 -33.39 20.30
CA ALA A 534 -1.67 -33.17 19.93
C ALA A 534 -1.12 -34.31 19.04
N PRO A 535 0.02 -34.12 18.34
CA PRO A 535 0.72 -35.19 17.63
C PRO A 535 1.12 -36.39 18.50
N TRP A 536 1.43 -36.14 19.77
CA TRP A 536 1.77 -37.17 20.76
C TRP A 536 0.56 -37.76 21.51
N THR A 537 -0.68 -37.34 21.21
CA THR A 537 -1.87 -37.94 21.81
C THR A 537 -2.14 -39.33 21.23
N PRO A 538 -2.16 -40.43 22.02
CA PRO A 538 -2.41 -41.77 21.50
C PRO A 538 -3.83 -41.93 20.95
N GLY A 539 -3.98 -42.47 19.74
CA GLY A 539 -5.28 -42.76 19.12
C GLY A 539 -5.35 -42.28 17.67
N GLU A 540 -6.53 -41.81 17.25
CA GLU A 540 -6.69 -41.17 15.94
C GLU A 540 -6.17 -39.71 15.99
N PRO A 541 -5.38 -39.25 15.01
CA PRO A 541 -4.88 -37.87 14.96
C PRO A 541 -5.99 -36.87 14.57
N ILE A 542 -6.80 -36.46 15.56
CA ILE A 542 -7.96 -35.56 15.39
C ILE A 542 -7.54 -34.23 14.76
N TYR A 543 -6.35 -33.70 15.09
CA TYR A 543 -5.78 -32.48 14.50
C TYR A 543 -5.72 -32.51 12.95
N LEU A 544 -5.55 -33.68 12.33
CA LEU A 544 -5.58 -33.81 10.87
C LEU A 544 -6.98 -33.62 10.28
N ARG A 545 -8.05 -33.85 11.04
CA ARG A 545 -9.44 -33.60 10.59
C ARG A 545 -9.74 -32.11 10.44
N GLY A 546 -9.01 -31.24 11.15
CA GLY A 546 -9.20 -29.80 11.15
C GLY A 546 -8.17 -29.00 10.35
N SER A 547 -7.12 -29.63 9.80
CA SER A 547 -5.96 -28.95 9.22
C SER A 547 -6.15 -28.61 7.72
N PRO A 548 -6.20 -27.33 7.32
CA PRO A 548 -6.38 -26.92 5.91
C PRO A 548 -5.42 -27.57 4.92
N ILE A 549 -4.16 -27.82 5.31
CA ILE A 549 -3.14 -28.41 4.44
C ILE A 549 -3.51 -29.81 3.94
N LYS A 550 -4.29 -30.58 4.70
CA LYS A 550 -4.76 -31.91 4.31
C LYS A 550 -5.68 -31.85 3.09
N ASP A 551 -6.45 -30.76 3.00
CA ASP A 551 -7.47 -30.55 1.98
C ASP A 551 -7.02 -29.56 0.90
N ALA A 552 -5.73 -29.22 0.84
CA ALA A 552 -5.16 -28.21 -0.07
C ALA A 552 -5.44 -28.48 -1.56
N CYS A 553 -5.69 -29.74 -1.94
CA CYS A 553 -6.10 -30.12 -3.30
C CYS A 553 -7.47 -29.56 -3.73
N ASN A 554 -8.32 -29.17 -2.76
CA ASN A 554 -9.62 -28.56 -3.02
C ASN A 554 -9.55 -27.05 -3.28
N VAL A 555 -8.38 -26.41 -3.08
CA VAL A 555 -8.23 -24.95 -3.31
C VAL A 555 -8.38 -24.65 -4.80
N GLN A 556 -9.23 -23.67 -5.11
CA GLN A 556 -9.57 -23.27 -6.49
C GLN A 556 -9.43 -21.76 -6.76
N CYS A 557 -9.33 -20.94 -5.72
CA CYS A 557 -9.18 -19.49 -5.84
C CYS A 557 -7.72 -19.05 -5.58
N PRO A 558 -7.28 -17.89 -6.13
CA PRO A 558 -6.05 -17.23 -5.70
C PRO A 558 -5.98 -17.09 -4.18
N MET A 559 -4.79 -17.26 -3.62
CA MET A 559 -4.54 -17.03 -2.20
C MET A 559 -3.29 -16.17 -1.98
N LEU A 560 -3.40 -15.16 -1.12
CA LEU A 560 -2.29 -14.37 -0.58
C LEU A 560 -2.05 -14.76 0.88
N PHE A 561 -0.80 -15.01 1.25
CA PHE A 561 -0.35 -15.27 2.61
C PHE A 561 0.55 -14.13 3.11
N LEU A 562 0.30 -13.66 4.33
CA LEU A 562 0.99 -12.54 4.97
C LEU A 562 1.45 -12.97 6.36
N ASN A 563 2.75 -12.96 6.67
CA ASN A 563 3.26 -13.45 7.95
C ASN A 563 4.42 -12.60 8.49
N GLY A 564 4.48 -12.40 9.81
CA GLY A 564 5.74 -12.03 10.46
C GLY A 564 6.77 -13.16 10.30
N LYS A 565 8.04 -12.81 10.07
CA LYS A 565 9.14 -13.79 9.98
C LYS A 565 9.50 -14.37 11.35
N GLU A 566 9.27 -13.59 12.41
CA GLU A 566 9.59 -13.91 13.81
C GLU A 566 8.30 -14.19 14.62
N ASP A 567 7.21 -14.55 13.94
CA ASP A 567 5.96 -14.98 14.54
C ASP A 567 6.12 -16.32 15.27
N LEU A 568 6.17 -16.28 16.61
CA LEU A 568 6.21 -17.49 17.46
C LEU A 568 4.81 -18.07 17.76
N ARG A 569 3.73 -17.32 17.50
CA ARG A 569 2.36 -17.81 17.71
C ARG A 569 1.96 -18.72 16.57
N ILE A 570 2.02 -18.22 15.33
CA ILE A 570 1.75 -18.97 14.11
C ILE A 570 2.98 -18.90 13.18
N PRO A 571 3.99 -19.76 13.40
CA PRO A 571 5.24 -19.72 12.65
C PRO A 571 5.08 -19.72 11.13
N LEU A 572 5.95 -18.97 10.45
CA LEU A 572 6.00 -18.82 8.98
C LEU A 572 6.01 -20.16 8.22
N THR A 573 6.47 -21.25 8.87
CA THR A 573 6.39 -22.62 8.34
C THR A 573 4.96 -23.05 7.99
N GLN A 574 3.93 -22.55 8.69
CA GLN A 574 2.51 -22.81 8.41
C GLN A 574 2.09 -22.28 7.02
N ALA A 575 2.45 -21.02 6.72
CA ALA A 575 2.18 -20.43 5.41
C ALA A 575 2.99 -21.10 4.29
N ILE A 576 4.31 -21.31 4.52
CA ILE A 576 5.19 -22.01 3.58
C ILE A 576 4.67 -23.42 3.24
N ALA A 577 4.19 -24.17 4.24
CA ALA A 577 3.68 -25.52 4.06
C ALA A 577 2.37 -25.54 3.25
N MET A 578 1.47 -24.59 3.50
CA MET A 578 0.21 -24.49 2.76
C MET A 578 0.42 -24.05 1.30
N VAL A 579 1.28 -23.06 1.05
CA VAL A 579 1.65 -22.62 -0.31
C VAL A 579 2.24 -23.78 -1.11
N ARG A 580 3.20 -24.50 -0.54
CA ARG A 580 3.78 -25.71 -1.15
C ARG A 580 2.77 -26.85 -1.34
N GLY A 581 1.70 -26.89 -0.54
CA GLY A 581 0.57 -27.80 -0.73
C GLY A 581 -0.27 -27.39 -1.94
N ILE A 582 -0.72 -26.13 -1.98
CA ILE A 582 -1.51 -25.55 -3.08
C ILE A 582 -0.78 -25.72 -4.42
N GLU A 583 0.50 -25.37 -4.50
CA GLU A 583 1.34 -25.49 -5.70
C GLU A 583 1.53 -26.94 -6.20
N ARG A 584 1.36 -27.96 -5.33
CA ARG A 584 1.64 -29.37 -5.67
C ARG A 584 0.41 -30.24 -5.90
N VAL A 585 -0.73 -29.92 -5.29
CA VAL A 585 -1.93 -30.79 -5.35
C VAL A 585 -3.23 -30.07 -5.71
N SER A 586 -3.26 -28.74 -5.80
CA SER A 586 -4.47 -28.00 -6.18
C SER A 586 -4.54 -27.73 -7.70
N LYS A 587 -5.62 -27.06 -8.12
CA LYS A 587 -5.74 -26.45 -9.46
C LYS A 587 -5.90 -24.94 -9.41
N ALA A 588 -5.62 -24.32 -8.27
CA ALA A 588 -5.71 -22.88 -8.10
C ALA A 588 -4.56 -22.17 -8.85
N PRO A 589 -4.72 -20.88 -9.17
CA PRO A 589 -3.60 -19.99 -9.50
C PRO A 589 -2.53 -20.04 -8.39
N LYS A 590 -1.28 -19.74 -8.75
CA LYS A 590 -0.15 -19.75 -7.82
C LYS A 590 -0.45 -18.85 -6.61
N ALA A 591 -0.21 -19.37 -5.40
CA ALA A 591 -0.38 -18.60 -4.18
C ALA A 591 0.77 -17.59 -3.98
N GLU A 592 0.44 -16.39 -3.55
CA GLU A 592 1.39 -15.35 -3.15
C GLU A 592 1.77 -15.52 -1.68
N LEU A 593 3.04 -15.33 -1.33
CA LEU A 593 3.53 -15.37 0.05
C LEU A 593 4.46 -14.18 0.30
N VAL A 594 4.15 -13.41 1.33
CA VAL A 594 4.97 -12.29 1.81
C VAL A 594 5.30 -12.53 3.28
N PHE A 595 6.57 -12.37 3.63
CA PHE A 595 7.05 -12.47 5.01
C PHE A 595 7.86 -11.24 5.39
N TYR A 596 7.55 -10.69 6.56
CA TYR A 596 8.07 -9.40 7.02
C TYR A 596 9.19 -9.64 8.05
N PRO A 597 10.44 -9.21 7.80
CA PRO A 597 11.55 -9.37 8.74
C PRO A 597 11.32 -8.49 9.98
N ARG A 598 11.82 -8.89 11.15
CA ARG A 598 11.64 -8.18 12.44
C ARG A 598 10.20 -8.15 12.97
N GLU A 599 9.22 -8.66 12.22
CA GLU A 599 7.82 -8.72 12.64
C GLU A 599 7.45 -10.07 13.27
N GLY A 600 6.74 -10.00 14.39
CA GLY A 600 6.16 -11.13 15.10
C GLY A 600 4.71 -11.42 14.68
N HIS A 601 3.89 -11.92 15.61
CA HIS A 601 2.46 -12.18 15.33
C HIS A 601 1.65 -10.90 15.09
N ILE A 602 2.05 -9.78 15.69
CA ILE A 602 1.46 -8.45 15.50
C ILE A 602 2.57 -7.54 14.97
N PHE A 603 2.27 -6.73 13.97
CA PHE A 603 3.27 -5.88 13.31
C PHE A 603 3.52 -4.59 14.12
N ASP A 604 4.77 -4.16 14.22
CA ASP A 604 5.16 -2.91 14.87
C ASP A 604 5.70 -1.85 13.90
N GLU A 605 6.39 -2.19 12.80
CA GLU A 605 6.97 -1.16 11.91
C GLU A 605 5.95 -0.62 10.89
N ALA A 606 5.82 0.71 10.86
CA ALA A 606 4.90 1.41 9.97
C ALA A 606 5.08 1.03 8.49
N ALA A 607 6.33 0.90 8.02
CA ALA A 607 6.64 0.56 6.63
C ALA A 607 6.16 -0.85 6.24
N HIS A 608 6.20 -1.82 7.15
CA HIS A 608 5.66 -3.16 6.90
C HIS A 608 4.13 -3.18 6.92
N VAL A 609 3.50 -2.36 7.78
CA VAL A 609 2.04 -2.19 7.80
C VAL A 609 1.54 -1.53 6.51
N GLU A 610 2.24 -0.52 6.00
CA GLU A 610 1.92 0.13 4.72
C GLU A 610 2.01 -0.85 3.53
N ASP A 611 3.10 -1.61 3.43
CA ASP A 611 3.30 -2.61 2.38
C ASP A 611 2.25 -3.74 2.48
N MET A 612 1.98 -4.25 3.68
CA MET A 612 0.95 -5.28 3.93
C MET A 612 -0.43 -4.82 3.46
N TYR A 613 -0.85 -3.60 3.80
CA TYR A 613 -2.13 -3.06 3.36
C TYR A 613 -2.15 -2.81 1.84
N THR A 614 -1.06 -2.31 1.28
CA THR A 614 -0.93 -2.07 -0.17
C THR A 614 -1.06 -3.39 -0.95
N ARG A 615 -0.41 -4.47 -0.48
CA ARG A 615 -0.51 -5.80 -1.10
C ARG A 615 -1.89 -6.43 -0.92
N LEU A 616 -2.50 -6.33 0.25
CA LEU A 616 -3.86 -6.83 0.49
C LEU A 616 -4.86 -6.15 -0.45
N LEU A 617 -4.84 -4.81 -0.51
CA LEU A 617 -5.75 -4.05 -1.36
C LEU A 617 -5.50 -4.37 -2.84
N GLY A 618 -4.25 -4.36 -3.29
CA GLY A 618 -3.89 -4.71 -4.67
C GLY A 618 -4.31 -6.14 -5.06
N PHE A 619 -4.12 -7.12 -4.18
CA PHE A 619 -4.53 -8.51 -4.41
C PHE A 619 -6.05 -8.67 -4.48
N LEU A 620 -6.79 -8.06 -3.55
CA LEU A 620 -8.25 -8.05 -3.62
C LEU A 620 -8.71 -7.38 -4.91
N ASP A 621 -8.17 -6.21 -5.25
CA ASP A 621 -8.58 -5.45 -6.42
C ASP A 621 -8.26 -6.20 -7.75
N ARG A 622 -7.15 -6.96 -7.80
CA ARG A 622 -6.81 -7.89 -8.91
C ARG A 622 -7.86 -8.99 -9.10
N HIS A 623 -8.37 -9.58 -8.03
CA HIS A 623 -9.18 -10.81 -8.10
C HIS A 623 -10.68 -10.60 -7.85
N MET A 624 -11.10 -9.46 -7.29
CA MET A 624 -12.48 -9.17 -6.91
C MET A 624 -13.26 -8.30 -7.89
N LYS A 625 -12.64 -7.82 -8.97
CA LYS A 625 -13.39 -7.08 -10.01
C LYS A 625 -14.41 -7.98 -10.73
N THR A 626 -15.65 -7.54 -10.79
CA THR A 626 -16.71 -8.09 -11.65
C THR A 626 -16.97 -7.15 -12.81
N SER A 627 -17.19 -7.72 -13.99
CA SER A 627 -17.97 -7.05 -15.04
C SER A 627 -19.44 -6.96 -14.60
N SER A 628 -20.13 -5.94 -15.11
CA SER A 628 -21.52 -5.54 -14.86
C SER A 628 -21.95 -5.26 -13.40
N TYR A 629 -22.10 -3.97 -13.10
CA TYR A 629 -23.25 -3.47 -12.34
C TYR A 629 -24.00 -2.43 -13.17
N GLY A 630 -25.26 -2.72 -13.49
CA GLY A 630 -26.03 -1.94 -14.47
C GLY A 630 -27.12 -1.08 -13.85
N GLN A 631 -26.84 0.20 -13.63
CA GLN A 631 -27.83 1.27 -13.79
C GLN A 631 -27.15 2.53 -14.34
N THR A 632 -27.92 3.38 -15.01
CA THR A 632 -27.41 4.46 -15.87
C THR A 632 -26.94 5.68 -15.10
N ALA A 633 -25.74 5.56 -14.52
CA ALA A 633 -24.86 6.67 -14.17
C ALA A 633 -23.41 6.25 -14.49
N VAL A 634 -22.57 7.19 -14.93
CA VAL A 634 -21.13 6.95 -15.11
C VAL A 634 -20.48 7.08 -13.73
N ASP A 635 -20.61 6.03 -12.92
CA ASP A 635 -20.18 6.02 -11.52
C ASP A 635 -18.70 5.63 -11.39
N VAL A 636 -17.85 6.64 -11.25
CA VAL A 636 -16.38 6.54 -11.34
C VAL A 636 -15.78 6.58 -9.93
N LYS A 637 -15.24 5.46 -9.47
CA LYS A 637 -14.52 5.43 -8.18
C LYS A 637 -13.07 5.89 -8.37
N ILE A 638 -12.95 7.21 -8.32
CA ILE A 638 -11.73 8.04 -8.36
C ILE A 638 -10.64 7.46 -7.46
N ASN A 639 -9.43 7.27 -8.01
CA ASN A 639 -8.24 6.96 -7.24
C ASN A 639 -7.59 8.25 -6.69
N SER A 640 -6.95 8.18 -5.52
CA SER A 640 -6.79 9.34 -4.63
C SER A 640 -5.71 10.35 -5.05
N THR A 641 -6.09 11.31 -5.89
CA THR A 641 -5.62 12.70 -5.78
C THR A 641 -6.85 13.61 -5.65
N SER A 642 -6.76 14.71 -4.90
CA SER A 642 -7.95 15.44 -4.42
C SER A 642 -8.81 16.11 -5.50
N PHE A 643 -8.26 16.30 -6.71
CA PHE A 643 -8.77 17.22 -7.73
C PHE A 643 -9.00 16.61 -9.12
N ILE A 644 -8.85 15.30 -9.30
CA ILE A 644 -8.80 14.65 -10.63
C ILE A 644 -9.68 13.41 -10.66
N ASP A 645 -10.44 13.21 -11.75
CA ASP A 645 -11.06 11.92 -12.06
C ASP A 645 -10.12 11.14 -12.99
N ILE A 646 -9.91 9.85 -12.71
CA ILE A 646 -9.00 8.97 -13.48
C ILE A 646 -9.77 7.74 -13.95
N PHE A 647 -9.64 7.43 -15.23
CA PHE A 647 -10.18 6.26 -15.90
C PHE A 647 -9.00 5.51 -16.55
N ARG A 648 -8.94 4.18 -16.43
CA ARG A 648 -7.79 3.40 -16.94
C ARG A 648 -8.19 2.14 -17.68
N GLY A 649 -7.39 1.73 -18.67
CA GLY A 649 -7.59 0.46 -19.39
C GLY A 649 -8.89 0.39 -20.23
N ILE A 650 -9.35 1.52 -20.77
CA ILE A 650 -10.52 1.56 -21.67
C ILE A 650 -10.10 1.06 -23.05
N SER A 651 -10.80 0.09 -23.63
CA SER A 651 -10.48 -0.38 -24.99
C SER A 651 -10.90 0.61 -26.08
N TYR A 652 -10.05 0.76 -27.11
CA TYR A 652 -10.37 1.48 -28.34
C TYR A 652 -10.38 0.60 -29.61
N GLY A 653 -10.09 -0.71 -29.48
CA GLY A 653 -10.03 -1.63 -30.62
C GLY A 653 -9.91 -3.09 -30.18
N THR A 654 -10.41 -4.03 -30.98
CA THR A 654 -10.13 -5.47 -30.86
C THR A 654 -9.06 -5.92 -31.86
N VAL A 655 -8.39 -7.03 -31.55
CA VAL A 655 -7.05 -7.35 -32.06
C VAL A 655 -6.96 -8.76 -32.66
N GLU A 656 -6.63 -8.85 -33.94
CA GLU A 656 -6.22 -10.09 -34.61
C GLU A 656 -4.77 -10.00 -35.09
N ARG A 657 -4.03 -11.12 -35.08
CA ARG A 657 -2.60 -11.14 -35.42
C ARG A 657 -2.34 -10.70 -36.87
N PHE A 658 -1.49 -9.70 -37.02
CA PHE A 658 -1.11 -9.02 -38.27
C PHE A 658 -2.29 -8.46 -39.08
N LYS A 659 -3.28 -7.86 -38.41
CA LYS A 659 -4.37 -7.09 -39.03
C LYS A 659 -4.59 -5.75 -38.33
N ARG A 660 -5.13 -4.77 -39.06
CA ARG A 660 -5.60 -3.48 -38.49
C ARG A 660 -6.64 -3.74 -37.39
N THR A 661 -6.69 -2.87 -36.39
CA THR A 661 -7.71 -2.91 -35.32
C THR A 661 -9.12 -2.91 -35.88
N THR A 662 -10.05 -3.56 -35.18
CA THR A 662 -11.49 -3.36 -35.39
C THR A 662 -12.05 -2.44 -34.30
N PRO A 663 -12.63 -1.28 -34.64
CA PRO A 663 -13.20 -0.37 -33.64
C PRO A 663 -14.32 -1.02 -32.82
N PRO A 664 -14.40 -0.77 -31.49
CA PRO A 664 -15.37 -1.38 -30.61
C PRO A 664 -16.77 -0.78 -30.83
N SER A 665 -17.74 -1.66 -31.04
CA SER A 665 -19.14 -1.29 -31.24
C SER A 665 -19.84 -0.99 -29.91
N TYR A 666 -19.56 0.17 -29.30
CA TYR A 666 -20.35 0.71 -28.19
C TYR A 666 -21.72 1.27 -28.62
N ALA A 667 -21.99 1.33 -29.93
CA ALA A 667 -23.24 1.82 -30.47
C ALA A 667 -24.42 0.87 -30.18
N GLY A 668 -25.34 1.30 -29.32
CA GLY A 668 -26.61 0.61 -29.04
C GLY A 668 -26.60 -0.36 -27.85
N ASP A 669 -25.44 -0.66 -27.26
CA ASP A 669 -25.36 -1.46 -26.03
C ASP A 669 -25.16 -0.54 -24.81
N THR A 670 -26.25 -0.33 -24.06
CA THR A 670 -26.24 0.42 -22.79
C THR A 670 -25.98 -0.48 -21.56
N THR A 671 -25.51 -1.71 -21.75
CA THR A 671 -25.36 -2.72 -20.68
C THR A 671 -23.93 -3.19 -20.44
N THR A 672 -23.02 -3.02 -21.41
CA THR A 672 -21.59 -3.31 -21.23
C THR A 672 -20.92 -2.30 -20.30
N VAL A 673 -20.50 -2.79 -19.13
CA VAL A 673 -19.75 -2.01 -18.12
C VAL A 673 -18.25 -2.25 -18.30
N VAL A 674 -17.53 -1.23 -18.77
CA VAL A 674 -16.06 -1.23 -18.89
C VAL A 674 -15.45 -0.93 -17.52
N ASN A 675 -14.52 -1.78 -17.05
CA ASN A 675 -13.92 -1.65 -15.73
C ASN A 675 -12.71 -0.69 -15.76
N ALA A 676 -13.00 0.61 -15.77
CA ALA A 676 -12.00 1.65 -16.03
C ALA A 676 -11.09 2.01 -14.82
N THR A 677 -10.64 1.03 -14.03
CA THR A 677 -9.96 1.27 -12.73
C THR A 677 -8.52 0.77 -12.63
N PHE A 678 -8.03 -0.01 -13.61
CA PHE A 678 -6.64 -0.47 -13.69
C PHE A 678 -6.02 -0.06 -15.03
N PRO A 679 -4.71 0.25 -15.08
CA PRO A 679 -4.02 0.19 -16.36
C PRO A 679 -4.07 -1.25 -16.86
N GLY A 680 -4.20 -1.43 -18.18
CA GLY A 680 -4.11 -2.76 -18.77
C GLY A 680 -2.68 -3.31 -18.83
N ALA A 681 -2.55 -4.53 -19.34
CA ALA A 681 -1.25 -5.11 -19.63
C ALA A 681 -0.52 -4.31 -20.74
N ALA A 682 0.82 -4.31 -20.69
CA ALA A 682 1.62 -3.73 -21.76
C ALA A 682 1.49 -4.59 -23.04
N CYS A 683 1.56 -3.96 -24.20
CA CYS A 683 1.67 -4.70 -25.45
C CYS A 683 2.99 -5.51 -25.47
N PRO A 684 2.99 -6.78 -25.91
CA PRO A 684 4.19 -7.62 -25.87
C PRO A 684 5.33 -7.08 -26.77
N GLN A 685 6.51 -6.85 -26.19
CA GLN A 685 7.59 -5.98 -26.74
C GLN A 685 9.02 -6.56 -26.61
N VAL A 686 10.00 -6.00 -27.32
CA VAL A 686 11.40 -6.49 -27.30
C VAL A 686 12.04 -6.25 -25.93
N THR A 687 12.69 -7.26 -25.35
CA THR A 687 13.43 -7.13 -24.08
C THR A 687 14.93 -7.02 -24.34
N ILE A 688 15.39 -5.84 -24.77
CA ILE A 688 16.82 -5.53 -24.88
C ILE A 688 17.42 -5.38 -23.46
N SER A 689 18.68 -5.77 -23.27
CA SER A 689 19.32 -5.76 -21.95
C SER A 689 19.42 -4.34 -21.38
N LYS A 690 19.06 -4.21 -20.09
CA LYS A 690 18.89 -2.98 -19.30
C LYS A 690 19.76 -1.79 -19.75
N SER A 691 19.20 -0.90 -20.58
CA SER A 691 19.68 0.47 -20.68
C SER A 691 19.34 1.23 -19.38
N SER A 692 20.19 2.16 -18.97
CA SER A 692 20.14 2.80 -17.64
C SER A 692 18.95 3.73 -17.42
N LEU A 693 18.16 4.03 -18.46
CA LEU A 693 16.91 4.80 -18.39
C LEU A 693 15.67 3.92 -18.16
N ALA A 694 15.71 2.64 -18.51
CA ALA A 694 14.56 1.74 -18.45
C ALA A 694 14.37 1.16 -17.04
N THR A 695 14.07 2.00 -16.05
CA THR A 695 13.81 1.61 -14.66
C THR A 695 12.37 1.12 -14.41
N THR A 696 11.50 1.16 -15.43
CA THR A 696 10.12 0.68 -15.36
C THR A 696 10.04 -0.83 -15.13
N ASP A 697 9.75 -1.25 -13.90
CA ASP A 697 9.50 -2.65 -13.57
C ASP A 697 8.11 -3.09 -14.08
N TYR A 698 8.09 -3.65 -15.30
CA TYR A 698 6.90 -4.23 -15.93
C TYR A 698 6.27 -5.39 -15.12
N GLY A 699 6.97 -5.95 -14.14
CA GLY A 699 6.60 -7.16 -13.39
C GLY A 699 5.33 -7.09 -12.55
N THR A 700 4.72 -5.91 -12.38
CA THR A 700 3.44 -5.75 -11.64
C THR A 700 2.20 -5.90 -12.54
N PHE A 701 2.31 -5.59 -13.83
CA PHE A 701 1.18 -5.58 -14.77
C PHE A 701 1.31 -6.61 -15.90
N GLY A 702 2.54 -6.96 -16.27
CA GLY A 702 2.83 -7.97 -17.29
C GLY A 702 2.57 -7.52 -18.73
N PHE A 703 3.00 -8.37 -19.65
CA PHE A 703 2.61 -8.30 -21.07
C PHE A 703 1.30 -9.04 -21.29
N GLY A 704 0.47 -8.55 -22.21
CA GLY A 704 -0.84 -9.12 -22.45
C GLY A 704 -1.31 -8.93 -23.88
N GLU A 705 -1.92 -9.99 -24.40
CA GLU A 705 -2.34 -10.10 -25.80
C GLU A 705 -3.45 -9.09 -26.21
N ASP A 706 -4.17 -8.47 -25.27
CA ASP A 706 -5.27 -7.54 -25.50
C ASP A 706 -4.96 -6.13 -24.95
N CYS A 707 -4.04 -5.43 -25.63
CA CYS A 707 -3.39 -4.21 -25.13
C CYS A 707 -3.81 -2.89 -25.82
N THR A 708 -4.82 -2.93 -26.70
CA THR A 708 -5.39 -1.76 -27.42
C THR A 708 -6.29 -0.91 -26.50
N LEU A 709 -5.65 -0.29 -25.52
CA LEU A 709 -6.27 0.36 -24.37
C LEU A 709 -5.83 1.83 -24.24
N LEU A 710 -6.58 2.63 -23.48
CA LEU A 710 -6.25 4.00 -23.11
C LEU A 710 -6.65 4.34 -21.66
N ASP A 711 -5.89 5.26 -21.06
CA ASP A 711 -6.23 5.93 -19.81
C ASP A 711 -6.69 7.37 -20.09
N ILE A 712 -7.54 7.93 -19.23
CA ILE A 712 -8.06 9.30 -19.30
C ILE A 712 -7.96 9.94 -17.91
N TYR A 713 -7.42 11.16 -17.84
CA TYR A 713 -7.33 11.98 -16.63
C TYR A 713 -8.02 13.32 -16.91
N ARG A 714 -8.91 13.76 -16.02
CA ARG A 714 -9.65 15.03 -16.19
C ARG A 714 -9.83 15.77 -14.86
N PRO A 715 -10.05 17.09 -14.86
CA PRO A 715 -10.39 17.83 -13.65
C PRO A 715 -11.65 17.26 -13.00
N ARG A 716 -11.67 17.16 -11.67
CA ARG A 716 -12.83 16.69 -10.93
C ARG A 716 -14.03 17.64 -11.13
N ASN A 717 -15.23 17.09 -11.16
CA ASN A 717 -16.50 17.76 -11.52
C ASN A 717 -16.64 18.14 -13.01
N THR A 718 -15.77 17.65 -13.89
CA THR A 718 -15.97 17.78 -15.35
C THR A 718 -17.25 17.09 -15.80
N THR A 719 -18.10 17.81 -16.53
CA THR A 719 -19.39 17.34 -17.10
C THR A 719 -19.32 17.17 -18.61
N ILE A 720 -20.29 16.45 -19.21
CA ILE A 720 -20.43 16.30 -20.66
C ILE A 720 -20.45 17.65 -21.42
N ASP A 721 -20.96 18.71 -20.77
CA ASP A 721 -21.06 20.06 -21.33
C ASP A 721 -19.78 20.91 -21.16
N SER A 722 -18.75 20.41 -20.43
CA SER A 722 -17.57 21.22 -20.08
C SER A 722 -16.66 21.58 -21.26
N LYS A 723 -16.69 20.79 -22.35
CA LYS A 723 -15.95 21.04 -23.61
C LYS A 723 -14.48 21.47 -23.41
N LEU A 724 -13.78 20.72 -22.57
CA LEU A 724 -12.37 20.92 -22.25
C LEU A 724 -11.47 20.47 -23.42
N PRO A 725 -10.40 21.20 -23.77
CA PRO A 725 -9.39 20.73 -24.71
C PRO A 725 -8.78 19.39 -24.28
N VAL A 726 -8.36 18.60 -25.28
CA VAL A 726 -7.86 17.24 -25.08
C VAL A 726 -6.41 17.16 -25.50
N MET A 727 -5.54 16.63 -24.63
CA MET A 727 -4.13 16.36 -24.90
C MET A 727 -3.89 14.85 -24.96
N LEU A 728 -3.52 14.31 -26.12
CA LEU A 728 -3.32 12.88 -26.33
C LEU A 728 -1.83 12.55 -26.35
N TRP A 729 -1.36 11.77 -25.37
CA TRP A 729 0.04 11.39 -25.18
C TRP A 729 0.47 10.20 -26.04
N VAL A 730 1.67 10.33 -26.62
CA VAL A 730 2.29 9.40 -27.56
C VAL A 730 3.76 9.25 -27.14
N TYR A 731 4.07 8.24 -26.31
CA TYR A 731 5.31 8.10 -25.53
C TYR A 731 6.57 7.60 -26.31
N GLY A 732 7.76 7.73 -25.72
CA GLY A 732 9.03 7.31 -26.34
C GLY A 732 9.30 5.81 -26.35
N GLY A 733 10.59 5.44 -26.38
CA GLY A 733 11.04 4.05 -26.35
C GLY A 733 11.34 3.40 -27.72
N GLU A 734 12.02 4.14 -28.58
CA GLU A 734 12.74 3.63 -29.77
C GLU A 734 11.90 2.94 -30.87
N LEU A 735 10.56 3.01 -30.78
CA LEU A 735 9.56 2.28 -31.58
C LEU A 735 9.36 0.80 -31.17
N ILE A 736 10.00 0.35 -30.08
CA ILE A 736 10.12 -1.09 -29.74
C ILE A 736 9.82 -1.46 -28.28
N GLN A 737 9.78 -0.50 -27.33
CA GLN A 737 9.58 -0.78 -25.89
C GLN A 737 8.97 0.40 -25.11
N GLY A 738 8.17 0.15 -24.07
CA GLY A 738 7.51 1.20 -23.27
C GLY A 738 6.06 0.86 -22.86
N ALA A 739 5.42 1.74 -22.08
CA ALA A 739 4.00 1.62 -21.73
C ALA A 739 3.43 2.96 -21.23
N SER A 740 2.12 3.17 -21.43
CA SER A 740 1.39 4.34 -20.91
C SER A 740 1.47 4.49 -19.39
N PHE A 741 1.46 3.38 -18.63
CA PHE A 741 1.52 3.39 -17.16
C PHE A 741 2.87 3.85 -16.58
N GLY A 742 3.88 4.06 -17.43
CA GLY A 742 5.10 4.77 -17.06
C GLY A 742 4.96 6.30 -16.98
N TYR A 743 3.78 6.85 -17.30
CA TYR A 743 3.54 8.30 -17.39
C TYR A 743 2.23 8.69 -16.67
N SER A 744 2.27 9.67 -15.76
CA SER A 744 1.11 10.07 -14.96
C SER A 744 0.51 11.42 -15.38
N GLY A 745 -0.62 11.39 -16.09
CA GLY A 745 -1.36 12.61 -16.48
C GLY A 745 -1.87 13.48 -15.32
N SER A 746 -1.75 12.99 -14.09
CA SER A 746 -2.18 13.67 -12.87
C SER A 746 -1.50 15.03 -12.67
N GLY A 747 -0.18 15.13 -12.92
CA GLY A 747 0.56 16.40 -12.77
C GLY A 747 0.04 17.47 -13.73
N ILE A 748 -0.06 17.12 -15.02
CA ILE A 748 -0.54 18.00 -16.09
C ILE A 748 -1.97 18.50 -15.80
N VAL A 749 -2.89 17.61 -15.41
CA VAL A 749 -4.28 17.98 -15.12
C VAL A 749 -4.39 18.85 -13.87
N ALA A 750 -3.63 18.57 -12.82
CA ALA A 750 -3.55 19.43 -11.62
C ALA A 750 -3.03 20.85 -11.97
N ALA A 751 -1.94 20.95 -12.74
CA ALA A 751 -1.40 22.23 -13.19
C ALA A 751 -2.39 22.98 -14.10
N SER A 752 -3.04 22.30 -15.04
CA SER A 752 -4.08 22.89 -15.91
C SER A 752 -5.20 23.55 -15.12
N SER A 753 -5.57 22.94 -13.99
CA SER A 753 -6.60 23.44 -13.06
C SER A 753 -6.07 24.59 -12.18
N LYS A 754 -4.81 24.53 -11.72
CA LYS A 754 -4.12 25.65 -11.03
C LYS A 754 -3.96 26.87 -11.95
N MET A 755 -3.80 26.67 -13.26
CA MET A 755 -3.39 27.68 -14.24
C MET A 755 -4.53 28.36 -15.03
N ASP A 756 -5.80 28.02 -14.76
CA ASP A 756 -6.97 28.47 -15.54
C ASP A 756 -6.89 28.11 -17.04
N LEU A 757 -6.30 26.94 -17.33
CA LEU A 757 -6.11 26.37 -18.67
C LEU A 757 -6.50 24.87 -18.71
N PRO A 758 -7.69 24.48 -18.19
CA PRO A 758 -8.04 23.09 -17.90
C PRO A 758 -8.02 22.20 -19.14
N VAL A 759 -7.38 21.02 -19.04
CA VAL A 759 -7.35 20.01 -20.12
C VAL A 759 -7.76 18.63 -19.61
N ILE A 760 -8.23 17.78 -20.53
CA ILE A 760 -8.28 16.33 -20.35
C ILE A 760 -7.04 15.73 -20.99
N THR A 761 -6.29 14.90 -20.28
CA THR A 761 -5.17 14.14 -20.87
C THR A 761 -5.59 12.69 -21.13
N VAL A 762 -5.25 12.18 -22.33
CA VAL A 762 -5.57 10.82 -22.79
C VAL A 762 -4.27 10.11 -23.13
N TYR A 763 -4.08 8.90 -22.60
CA TYR A 763 -2.84 8.13 -22.75
C TYR A 763 -3.15 6.89 -23.57
N SER A 764 -2.82 6.91 -24.86
CA SER A 764 -2.86 5.70 -25.68
C SER A 764 -1.76 4.75 -25.25
N PHE A 765 -2.03 3.45 -25.21
CA PHE A 765 -1.04 2.43 -24.87
C PHE A 765 -0.04 2.16 -26.02
N LEU A 766 -0.01 2.96 -27.10
CA LEU A 766 0.82 2.69 -28.28
C LEU A 766 1.74 3.82 -28.77
N THR A 767 3.02 3.47 -28.92
CA THR A 767 3.95 4.07 -29.89
C THR A 767 4.67 3.01 -30.73
N LEU A 768 3.84 2.33 -31.52
CA LEU A 768 4.13 1.10 -32.29
C LEU A 768 4.30 -0.17 -31.45
N ILE A 769 4.08 -0.09 -30.14
CA ILE A 769 4.32 -1.22 -29.24
C ILE A 769 3.26 -2.29 -29.44
N ARG A 770 3.74 -3.32 -30.11
CA ARG A 770 3.10 -4.49 -30.70
C ARG A 770 4.26 -5.25 -31.34
N ALA A 771 5.17 -4.45 -31.95
CA ALA A 771 6.49 -4.64 -32.57
C ALA A 771 7.50 -5.64 -31.96
N ALA A 772 7.02 -6.71 -31.34
CA ALA A 772 7.80 -7.90 -31.07
C ALA A 772 6.93 -9.16 -31.06
N ILE A 773 5.88 -9.20 -30.21
CA ILE A 773 5.42 -10.48 -29.66
C ILE A 773 3.92 -10.80 -29.92
N LYS A 774 3.07 -9.83 -30.28
CA LYS A 774 1.72 -10.14 -30.82
C LYS A 774 1.42 -9.61 -32.22
N LEU A 775 1.82 -8.39 -32.57
CA LEU A 775 1.50 -7.81 -33.87
C LEU A 775 2.66 -7.05 -34.49
N THR A 776 2.69 -6.98 -35.82
CA THR A 776 3.80 -6.33 -36.55
C THR A 776 5.17 -6.79 -36.06
N VAL A 777 5.53 -8.03 -36.38
CA VAL A 777 6.94 -8.34 -36.72
C VAL A 777 7.28 -7.73 -38.10
N VAL A 778 6.66 -6.58 -38.39
CA VAL A 778 6.44 -5.88 -39.66
C VAL A 778 5.97 -4.44 -39.37
N CYS A 779 6.61 -3.73 -38.42
CA CYS A 779 6.69 -2.28 -38.65
C CYS A 779 7.47 -2.05 -39.97
N SER A 780 8.45 -2.94 -40.23
CA SER A 780 9.27 -2.97 -41.42
C SER A 780 9.65 -4.42 -41.84
N GLY A 781 8.94 -4.98 -42.82
CA GLY A 781 9.59 -5.87 -43.80
C GLY A 781 8.88 -7.08 -44.37
N GLY A 782 9.29 -7.43 -45.59
CA GLY A 782 8.72 -8.49 -46.43
C GLY A 782 7.69 -7.92 -47.41
N GLN A 783 7.83 -8.22 -48.71
CA GLN A 783 6.77 -7.93 -49.67
C GLN A 783 5.49 -8.70 -49.30
N GLU A 784 5.62 -9.87 -48.69
CA GLU A 784 4.52 -10.69 -48.18
C GLU A 784 3.63 -9.95 -47.16
N ALA A 785 4.18 -8.97 -46.43
CA ALA A 785 3.42 -8.21 -45.44
C ALA A 785 2.79 -6.92 -45.99
N ASP A 786 3.38 -6.36 -47.06
CA ASP A 786 2.75 -5.33 -47.90
C ASP A 786 1.53 -5.93 -48.65
N ASP A 787 1.72 -7.08 -49.31
CA ASP A 787 0.68 -7.85 -50.00
C ASP A 787 -0.50 -8.24 -49.09
N ASN A 788 -0.28 -8.36 -47.77
CA ASN A 788 -1.31 -8.65 -46.76
C ASN A 788 -1.83 -7.41 -46.00
N GLY A 789 -1.37 -6.19 -46.34
CA GLY A 789 -1.83 -4.94 -45.70
C GLY A 789 -1.43 -4.80 -44.22
N ALA A 790 -0.31 -5.42 -43.83
CA ALA A 790 0.15 -5.56 -42.45
C ALA A 790 1.35 -4.67 -42.07
N LEU A 791 1.75 -3.75 -42.95
CA LEU A 791 2.69 -2.67 -42.63
C LEU A 791 2.11 -1.70 -41.60
N ASN A 792 2.99 -1.04 -40.83
CA ASN A 792 2.67 0.15 -40.02
C ASN A 792 1.49 0.01 -39.03
N LEU A 793 1.05 -1.19 -38.64
CA LEU A 793 -0.21 -1.38 -37.88
C LEU A 793 -0.30 -0.50 -36.62
N GLY A 794 0.81 -0.30 -35.90
CA GLY A 794 0.86 0.61 -34.75
C GLY A 794 0.51 2.08 -35.03
N LEU A 795 0.65 2.56 -36.27
CA LEU A 795 0.15 3.87 -36.70
C LEU A 795 -1.36 3.81 -36.98
N TYR A 796 -1.87 2.75 -37.61
CA TYR A 796 -3.32 2.56 -37.79
C TYR A 796 -4.04 2.47 -36.44
N ASP A 797 -3.50 1.71 -35.50
CA ASP A 797 -4.06 1.61 -34.14
C ASP A 797 -4.05 2.96 -33.41
N GLN A 798 -3.04 3.82 -33.63
CA GLN A 798 -3.04 5.20 -33.14
C GLN A 798 -4.13 6.04 -33.80
N ARG A 799 -4.41 5.86 -35.11
CA ARG A 799 -5.56 6.50 -35.76
C ARG A 799 -6.88 6.00 -35.20
N ASP A 800 -7.00 4.72 -34.86
CA ASP A 800 -8.19 4.16 -34.20
C ASP A 800 -8.35 4.68 -32.76
N ALA A 801 -7.27 4.85 -32.00
CA ALA A 801 -7.30 5.53 -30.70
C ALA A 801 -7.72 7.01 -30.82
N MET A 802 -7.24 7.72 -31.83
CA MET A 802 -7.67 9.09 -32.13
C MET A 802 -9.13 9.15 -32.61
N GLN A 803 -9.58 8.19 -33.42
CA GLN A 803 -10.97 8.06 -33.87
C GLN A 803 -11.91 7.71 -32.71
N TRP A 804 -11.45 6.90 -31.75
CA TRP A 804 -12.15 6.66 -30.49
C TRP A 804 -12.31 7.96 -29.69
N VAL A 805 -11.26 8.79 -29.59
CA VAL A 805 -11.34 10.11 -28.94
C VAL A 805 -12.37 10.99 -29.67
N GLN A 806 -12.35 11.06 -31.01
CA GLN A 806 -13.35 11.78 -31.80
C GLN A 806 -14.79 11.27 -31.58
N ASN A 807 -14.97 9.97 -31.37
CA ASN A 807 -16.28 9.34 -31.17
C ASN A 807 -16.83 9.46 -29.74
N TYR A 808 -15.95 9.46 -28.72
CA TYR A 808 -16.34 9.19 -27.33
C TYR A 808 -15.81 10.18 -26.28
N ILE A 809 -14.84 11.06 -26.56
CA ILE A 809 -14.26 11.93 -25.52
C ILE A 809 -15.26 12.95 -24.95
N GLU A 810 -16.32 13.26 -25.70
CA GLU A 810 -17.39 14.16 -25.26
C GLU A 810 -18.08 13.64 -23.99
N TYR A 811 -18.26 12.32 -23.83
CA TYR A 811 -18.84 11.72 -22.61
C TYR A 811 -17.98 11.94 -21.35
N PHE A 812 -16.67 12.18 -21.53
CA PHE A 812 -15.74 12.52 -20.46
C PHE A 812 -15.68 14.04 -20.21
N GLY A 813 -16.39 14.84 -21.01
CA GLY A 813 -16.40 16.31 -20.99
C GLY A 813 -15.39 16.98 -21.91
N GLY A 814 -14.75 16.20 -22.80
CA GLY A 814 -13.80 16.71 -23.77
C GLY A 814 -14.45 17.42 -24.96
N ASP A 815 -13.67 18.26 -25.62
CA ASP A 815 -13.99 18.86 -26.89
C ASP A 815 -13.14 18.23 -28.00
N LYS A 816 -13.80 17.45 -28.86
CA LYS A 816 -13.18 16.71 -29.95
C LYS A 816 -12.63 17.62 -31.06
N ASP A 817 -13.16 18.84 -31.20
CA ASP A 817 -12.62 19.85 -32.12
C ASP A 817 -11.33 20.51 -31.55
N LYS A 818 -10.97 20.18 -30.29
CA LYS A 818 -9.80 20.70 -29.57
C LYS A 818 -8.74 19.65 -29.21
N VAL A 819 -8.71 18.51 -29.89
CA VAL A 819 -7.68 17.47 -29.70
C VAL A 819 -6.30 17.97 -30.16
N THR A 820 -5.31 17.86 -29.28
CA THR A 820 -3.90 18.19 -29.49
C THR A 820 -3.06 16.96 -29.17
N LEU A 821 -2.19 16.52 -30.09
CA LEU A 821 -1.27 15.41 -29.79
C LEU A 821 -0.02 15.94 -29.09
N PHE A 822 0.57 15.19 -28.17
CA PHE A 822 1.90 15.51 -27.63
C PHE A 822 2.68 14.22 -27.38
N GLY A 823 3.98 14.24 -27.59
CA GLY A 823 4.73 13.00 -27.64
C GLY A 823 6.22 13.17 -27.86
N GLN A 824 6.93 12.07 -27.64
CA GLN A 824 8.30 12.07 -27.15
C GLN A 824 9.18 11.08 -27.91
N SER A 825 10.35 11.50 -28.41
CA SER A 825 11.27 10.66 -29.19
C SER A 825 10.51 9.89 -30.29
N SER A 826 10.51 8.55 -30.28
CA SER A 826 9.74 7.68 -31.18
C SER A 826 8.25 8.01 -31.24
N GLY A 827 7.64 8.44 -30.14
CA GLY A 827 6.25 8.90 -30.13
C GLY A 827 6.05 10.25 -30.82
N SER A 828 7.03 11.14 -30.74
CA SER A 828 7.05 12.39 -31.52
C SER A 828 7.22 12.09 -33.02
N MET A 829 8.01 11.07 -33.38
CA MET A 829 8.11 10.57 -34.76
C MET A 829 6.76 10.02 -35.24
N CYS A 830 6.07 9.21 -34.41
CA CYS A 830 4.72 8.72 -34.68
C CYS A 830 3.73 9.86 -34.98
N ILE A 831 3.67 10.87 -34.10
CA ILE A 831 2.86 12.08 -34.33
C ILE A 831 3.24 12.72 -35.66
N ALA A 832 4.54 12.86 -35.96
CA ALA A 832 4.98 13.48 -37.21
C ALA A 832 4.54 12.70 -38.47
N TYR A 833 4.49 11.36 -38.42
CA TYR A 833 3.96 10.53 -39.52
C TYR A 833 2.46 10.78 -39.79
N HIS A 834 1.65 11.02 -38.75
CA HIS A 834 0.22 11.36 -38.92
C HIS A 834 -0.05 12.71 -39.61
N TYR A 835 0.98 13.52 -39.86
CA TYR A 835 0.90 14.74 -40.68
C TYR A 835 1.40 14.54 -42.12
N LEU A 836 1.81 13.33 -42.52
CA LEU A 836 2.06 12.96 -43.92
C LEU A 836 0.75 12.63 -44.66
N THR A 837 -0.30 12.26 -43.93
CA THR A 837 -1.63 11.97 -44.47
C THR A 837 -2.43 13.24 -44.77
N GLU A 838 -3.24 13.23 -45.83
CA GLU A 838 -4.17 14.34 -46.13
C GLU A 838 -5.28 14.44 -45.07
N ASP A 839 -5.90 13.31 -44.69
CA ASP A 839 -6.84 13.29 -43.57
C ASP A 839 -6.12 13.51 -42.23
N THR A 840 -6.65 14.49 -41.52
CA THR A 840 -6.10 15.15 -40.35
C THR A 840 -7.23 15.73 -39.50
N SER A 841 -8.48 15.28 -39.74
CA SER A 841 -9.67 15.68 -38.98
C SER A 841 -9.62 15.24 -37.51
N LEU A 842 -8.76 14.27 -37.20
CA LEU A 842 -8.61 13.65 -35.89
C LEU A 842 -7.99 14.56 -34.81
N PHE A 843 -7.25 15.61 -35.19
CA PHE A 843 -6.56 16.53 -34.27
C PHE A 843 -6.31 17.90 -34.90
N ARG A 844 -6.28 18.97 -34.08
CA ARG A 844 -6.10 20.36 -34.55
C ARG A 844 -4.68 20.91 -34.44
N GLY A 845 -3.79 20.22 -33.73
CA GLY A 845 -2.43 20.65 -33.46
C GLY A 845 -1.64 19.56 -32.74
N ALA A 846 -0.33 19.75 -32.59
CA ALA A 846 0.50 18.86 -31.80
C ALA A 846 1.75 19.54 -31.23
N ILE A 847 2.43 18.87 -30.31
CA ILE A 847 3.72 19.25 -29.73
C ILE A 847 4.70 18.09 -29.94
N LEU A 848 5.93 18.41 -30.39
CA LEU A 848 6.95 17.43 -30.78
C LEU A 848 8.22 17.55 -29.92
N GLU A 849 8.52 16.52 -29.12
CA GLU A 849 9.64 16.49 -28.18
C GLU A 849 10.75 15.52 -28.69
N SER A 850 11.85 16.08 -29.17
CA SER A 850 13.03 15.42 -29.80
C SER A 850 12.72 14.31 -30.82
N GLY A 851 11.71 14.49 -31.67
CA GLY A 851 11.47 13.58 -32.79
C GLY A 851 10.61 14.17 -33.90
N VAL A 852 10.98 13.93 -35.15
CA VAL A 852 10.27 14.33 -36.37
C VAL A 852 10.20 13.14 -37.35
N SER A 853 9.41 13.26 -38.41
CA SER A 853 9.20 12.18 -39.40
C SER A 853 10.49 11.79 -40.16
N THR A 854 11.53 12.62 -40.13
CA THR A 854 12.87 12.32 -40.66
C THR A 854 13.88 11.85 -39.62
N SER A 855 13.49 11.61 -38.35
CA SER A 855 14.42 11.22 -37.27
C SER A 855 14.92 9.76 -37.34
N VAL A 856 14.32 8.93 -38.18
CA VAL A 856 14.83 7.59 -38.55
C VAL A 856 14.66 7.38 -40.07
N PRO A 857 15.50 6.53 -40.70
CA PRO A 857 15.25 6.09 -42.07
C PRO A 857 13.93 5.32 -42.16
N VAL A 858 13.14 5.63 -43.20
CA VAL A 858 11.87 4.96 -43.51
C VAL A 858 11.98 4.46 -44.94
N LEU A 859 11.99 3.14 -45.13
CA LEU A 859 12.34 2.49 -46.39
C LEU A 859 11.12 1.79 -47.04
N PRO A 860 11.17 1.48 -48.34
CA PRO A 860 10.24 0.55 -48.99
C PRO A 860 10.23 -0.84 -48.32
N PRO A 861 9.11 -1.60 -48.39
CA PRO A 861 9.01 -2.93 -47.75
C PRO A 861 10.08 -3.95 -48.20
N ALA A 862 10.52 -3.84 -49.46
CA ALA A 862 11.53 -4.71 -50.05
C ALA A 862 12.94 -4.56 -49.44
N ASP A 863 13.32 -3.36 -48.97
CA ASP A 863 14.64 -3.11 -48.35
C ASP A 863 14.77 -3.74 -46.95
N TYR A 864 13.66 -4.29 -46.44
CA TYR A 864 13.55 -4.98 -45.17
C TYR A 864 13.26 -6.49 -45.33
N GLN A 865 13.32 -7.06 -46.54
CA GLN A 865 13.05 -8.49 -46.79
C GLN A 865 13.95 -9.41 -45.93
N ASN A 866 15.19 -8.99 -45.64
CA ASN A 866 16.10 -9.73 -44.75
C ASN A 866 15.60 -9.88 -43.31
N VAL A 867 14.77 -8.96 -42.80
CA VAL A 867 14.11 -9.07 -41.50
C VAL A 867 13.03 -10.15 -41.54
N TYR A 868 12.22 -10.16 -42.60
CA TYR A 868 11.16 -11.14 -42.82
C TYR A 868 11.73 -12.56 -43.00
N ASP A 869 12.72 -12.72 -43.87
CA ASP A 869 13.38 -14.01 -44.12
C ASP A 869 14.03 -14.58 -42.84
N ALA A 870 14.62 -13.71 -42.00
CA ALA A 870 15.17 -14.11 -40.70
C ALA A 870 14.08 -14.58 -39.74
N LEU A 871 12.92 -13.93 -39.70
CA LEU A 871 11.78 -14.35 -38.89
C LEU A 871 11.22 -15.70 -39.37
N VAL A 872 11.00 -15.86 -40.68
CA VAL A 872 10.52 -17.12 -41.30
C VAL A 872 11.44 -18.29 -40.90
N ASN A 873 12.75 -18.05 -40.87
CA ASN A 873 13.75 -19.03 -40.44
C ASN A 873 13.71 -19.32 -38.93
N LEU A 874 13.73 -18.29 -38.08
CA LEU A 874 13.75 -18.44 -36.62
C LEU A 874 12.46 -19.04 -36.04
N THR A 875 11.32 -18.81 -36.70
CA THR A 875 10.02 -19.41 -36.34
C THR A 875 9.81 -20.82 -36.89
N GLY A 876 10.71 -21.32 -37.76
CA GLY A 876 10.58 -22.61 -38.43
C GLY A 876 9.59 -22.64 -39.61
N CYS A 877 9.04 -21.48 -40.00
CA CYS A 877 8.05 -21.35 -41.07
C CYS A 877 8.60 -21.51 -42.50
N SER A 878 9.92 -21.63 -42.69
CA SER A 878 10.59 -21.83 -44.00
C SER A 878 10.15 -23.04 -44.83
N SER A 879 9.31 -23.93 -44.28
CA SER A 879 8.74 -25.08 -44.98
C SER A 879 7.27 -24.91 -45.39
N SER A 880 6.64 -23.79 -45.04
CA SER A 880 5.28 -23.45 -45.45
C SER A 880 5.21 -22.95 -46.89
N SER A 881 4.11 -23.24 -47.59
CA SER A 881 3.77 -22.58 -48.86
C SER A 881 3.19 -21.18 -48.69
N ASP A 882 2.78 -20.84 -47.47
CA ASP A 882 2.35 -19.51 -47.04
C ASP A 882 3.11 -19.18 -45.74
N THR A 883 4.20 -18.42 -45.86
CA THR A 883 5.08 -18.08 -44.75
C THR A 883 4.39 -17.10 -43.79
N PHE A 884 3.59 -16.17 -44.30
CA PHE A 884 2.90 -15.15 -43.52
C PHE A 884 1.81 -15.76 -42.64
N GLN A 885 0.94 -16.61 -43.21
CA GLN A 885 -0.07 -17.37 -42.45
C GLN A 885 0.57 -18.30 -41.43
N CYS A 886 1.72 -18.92 -41.76
CA CYS A 886 2.44 -19.76 -40.80
C CYS A 886 2.83 -18.95 -39.55
N ILE A 887 3.49 -17.80 -39.73
CA ILE A 887 3.96 -16.95 -38.62
C ILE A 887 2.79 -16.48 -37.73
N GLN A 888 1.62 -16.15 -38.30
CA GLN A 888 0.42 -15.79 -37.51
C GLN A 888 0.03 -16.86 -36.48
N THR A 889 0.26 -18.15 -36.79
CA THR A 889 -0.12 -19.30 -35.95
C THR A 889 0.97 -19.76 -34.96
N VAL A 890 2.16 -19.16 -34.99
CA VAL A 890 3.28 -19.52 -34.11
C VAL A 890 3.00 -19.12 -32.65
N ASN A 891 3.53 -19.88 -31.69
CA ASN A 891 3.40 -19.57 -30.26
C ASN A 891 4.06 -18.23 -29.92
N GLU A 892 3.44 -17.47 -29.02
CA GLU A 892 3.87 -16.12 -28.59
C GLU A 892 5.35 -16.08 -28.19
N SER A 893 5.82 -17.02 -27.36
CA SER A 893 7.22 -17.09 -26.92
C SER A 893 8.23 -17.42 -28.03
N VAL A 894 7.80 -18.01 -29.15
CA VAL A 894 8.68 -18.31 -30.29
C VAL A 894 8.80 -17.08 -31.21
N LEU A 895 7.75 -16.27 -31.29
CA LEU A 895 7.82 -14.93 -31.88
C LEU A 895 8.70 -14.02 -31.01
N GLU A 896 8.63 -14.14 -29.68
CA GLU A 896 9.51 -13.46 -28.72
C GLU A 896 10.99 -13.78 -28.91
N ASP A 897 11.36 -15.06 -28.86
CA ASP A 897 12.75 -15.48 -29.04
C ASP A 897 13.29 -15.04 -30.41
N ALA A 898 12.47 -15.10 -31.47
CA ALA A 898 12.85 -14.63 -32.80
C ALA A 898 13.01 -13.10 -32.88
N ALA A 899 12.05 -12.33 -32.34
CA ALA A 899 12.09 -10.87 -32.38
C ALA A 899 13.24 -10.29 -31.54
N ASN A 900 13.49 -10.86 -30.35
CA ASN A 900 14.64 -10.53 -29.51
C ASN A 900 15.97 -10.89 -30.22
N THR A 901 16.03 -12.04 -30.90
CA THR A 901 17.24 -12.45 -31.66
C THR A 901 17.56 -11.50 -32.82
N ILE A 902 16.54 -11.07 -33.57
CA ILE A 902 16.72 -10.10 -34.68
C ILE A 902 17.11 -8.71 -34.15
N ALA A 903 16.47 -8.24 -33.08
CA ALA A 903 16.79 -6.95 -32.47
C ALA A 903 18.19 -6.89 -31.85
N GLY A 904 18.68 -8.02 -31.30
CA GLY A 904 20.00 -8.13 -30.70
C GLY A 904 21.16 -8.36 -31.68
N ALA A 905 20.91 -8.45 -32.99
CA ALA A 905 21.91 -8.81 -34.00
C ALA A 905 22.72 -7.60 -34.51
N PRO A 906 24.03 -7.49 -34.24
CA PRO A 906 24.81 -6.33 -34.65
C PRO A 906 24.96 -6.24 -36.18
N ASN A 907 24.58 -5.08 -36.75
CA ASN A 907 24.84 -4.66 -38.12
C ASN A 907 24.44 -5.65 -39.24
N SER A 908 23.57 -6.64 -38.95
CA SER A 908 23.23 -7.74 -39.88
C SER A 908 21.90 -7.53 -40.61
N TYR A 909 21.02 -6.71 -40.04
CA TYR A 909 19.73 -6.31 -40.61
C TYR A 909 19.68 -4.79 -40.74
N SER A 910 18.70 -4.27 -41.49
CA SER A 910 18.48 -2.83 -41.68
C SER A 910 18.58 -2.05 -40.36
N ALA A 911 19.21 -0.86 -40.36
CA ALA A 911 19.72 -0.17 -39.17
C ALA A 911 18.75 0.06 -37.99
N ARG A 912 17.43 -0.09 -38.20
CA ARG A 912 16.47 -0.51 -37.17
C ARG A 912 15.55 -1.57 -37.80
N PRO A 913 15.51 -2.83 -37.31
CA PRO A 913 14.72 -3.90 -37.95
C PRO A 913 13.20 -3.77 -37.72
N TRP A 914 12.78 -2.90 -36.78
CA TRP A 914 11.38 -2.63 -36.43
C TRP A 914 11.00 -1.15 -36.61
N ALA A 915 11.60 -0.45 -37.59
CA ALA A 915 11.20 0.91 -37.97
C ALA A 915 9.85 0.90 -38.73
N VAL A 916 9.30 2.07 -39.06
CA VAL A 916 8.16 2.16 -39.99
C VAL A 916 8.60 2.03 -41.45
N ALA A 917 7.70 1.59 -42.33
CA ALA A 917 7.93 1.45 -43.76
C ALA A 917 7.07 2.41 -44.59
N ILE A 918 7.42 2.61 -45.86
CA ILE A 918 6.56 3.30 -46.84
C ILE A 918 5.43 2.34 -47.22
N ASP A 919 4.17 2.72 -46.95
CA ASP A 919 2.98 1.88 -47.18
C ASP A 919 1.99 2.45 -48.22
N GLY A 920 2.27 3.64 -48.78
CA GLY A 920 1.39 4.29 -49.74
C GLY A 920 0.13 4.94 -49.13
N GLU A 921 -0.14 4.73 -47.84
CA GLU A 921 -1.35 5.18 -47.14
C GLU A 921 -1.03 6.19 -46.02
N ILE A 922 -0.44 5.74 -44.89
CA ILE A 922 -0.03 6.62 -43.79
C ILE A 922 1.32 7.27 -44.10
N ILE A 923 2.22 6.53 -44.76
CA ILE A 923 3.51 7.01 -45.23
C ILE A 923 3.53 6.84 -46.77
N PRO A 924 3.04 7.84 -47.52
CA PRO A 924 2.82 7.70 -48.96
C PRO A 924 4.08 7.78 -49.83
N ASP A 925 5.18 8.29 -49.26
CA ASP A 925 6.52 8.43 -49.89
C ASP A 925 7.54 8.66 -48.76
N SER A 926 8.84 8.69 -49.08
CA SER A 926 9.92 8.99 -48.12
C SER A 926 9.65 10.32 -47.39
N PRO A 927 9.66 10.35 -46.04
CA PRO A 927 9.43 11.58 -45.27
C PRO A 927 10.40 12.72 -45.63
N ALA A 928 11.64 12.40 -46.04
CA ALA A 928 12.61 13.40 -46.48
C ALA A 928 12.18 14.06 -47.82
N VAL A 929 11.62 13.27 -48.74
CA VAL A 929 11.08 13.74 -50.02
C VAL A 929 9.81 14.56 -49.79
N LEU A 930 8.91 14.10 -48.92
CA LEU A 930 7.69 14.84 -48.53
C LEU A 930 8.01 16.16 -47.82
N THR A 931 9.08 16.20 -47.00
CA THR A 931 9.62 17.42 -46.41
C THR A 931 10.11 18.39 -47.48
N ALA A 932 10.94 17.93 -48.41
CA ALA A 932 11.49 18.76 -49.49
C ALA A 932 10.40 19.28 -50.47
N GLN A 933 9.29 18.55 -50.61
CA GLN A 933 8.10 18.98 -51.35
C GLN A 933 7.18 19.95 -50.58
N GLY A 934 7.50 20.29 -49.32
CA GLY A 934 6.72 21.19 -48.47
C GLY A 934 5.41 20.59 -47.92
N LYS A 935 5.21 19.27 -48.00
CA LYS A 935 3.92 18.62 -47.73
C LYS A 935 3.55 18.44 -46.26
N MET A 936 4.44 18.74 -45.31
CA MET A 936 4.27 18.40 -43.88
C MET A 936 3.71 19.52 -42.98
N TRP A 937 3.27 20.65 -43.55
CA TRP A 937 3.22 21.91 -42.83
C TRP A 937 1.92 22.19 -42.05
N ARG A 938 1.98 22.15 -40.71
CA ARG A 938 0.91 22.58 -39.77
C ARG A 938 1.49 23.03 -38.42
N SER A 939 0.80 23.96 -37.77
CA SER A 939 1.21 24.64 -36.53
C SER A 939 1.47 23.67 -35.37
N ARG A 940 2.71 23.68 -34.85
CA ARG A 940 3.23 22.84 -33.76
C ARG A 940 4.43 23.52 -33.09
N PRO A 941 4.58 23.52 -31.75
CA PRO A 941 5.86 23.67 -31.09
C PRO A 941 6.72 22.41 -31.32
N ILE A 942 8.02 22.60 -31.44
CA ILE A 942 9.04 21.54 -31.57
C ILE A 942 10.20 21.94 -30.64
N GLY A 943 10.76 20.98 -29.91
CA GLY A 943 11.89 21.21 -28.99
C GLY A 943 12.80 19.99 -28.82
N ASP A 944 13.99 20.23 -28.28
CA ASP A 944 15.07 19.26 -28.05
C ASP A 944 15.94 19.68 -26.85
N VAL A 945 16.73 18.76 -26.24
CA VAL A 945 17.54 19.05 -25.04
C VAL A 945 19.05 18.85 -25.25
N GLN A 946 19.80 19.90 -24.95
CA GLN A 946 21.18 20.14 -25.40
C GLN A 946 22.21 18.99 -25.22
N ASP A 947 22.14 18.19 -24.16
CA ASP A 947 23.23 17.30 -23.74
C ASP A 947 22.91 15.78 -23.88
N GLU A 948 21.80 15.41 -24.53
CA GLU A 948 21.22 14.07 -24.35
C GLU A 948 21.95 12.89 -25.01
N GLY A 949 22.79 13.12 -26.03
CA GLY A 949 23.64 12.06 -26.60
C GLY A 949 24.52 11.33 -25.56
N THR A 950 24.76 11.97 -24.41
CA THR A 950 25.50 11.41 -23.26
C THR A 950 24.84 10.18 -22.61
N VAL A 951 23.55 9.91 -22.86
CA VAL A 951 22.87 8.72 -22.29
C VAL A 951 22.85 7.53 -23.27
N PHE A 952 23.04 7.79 -24.56
CA PHE A 952 23.04 6.77 -25.61
C PHE A 952 24.45 6.29 -26.00
N VAL A 953 25.49 7.06 -25.66
CA VAL A 953 26.89 6.64 -25.77
C VAL A 953 27.30 5.78 -24.56
N GLN A 954 27.42 4.47 -24.77
CA GLN A 954 28.66 3.72 -24.50
C GLN A 954 29.66 4.19 -23.41
N PRO A 955 29.38 4.30 -22.08
CA PRO A 955 30.33 4.98 -21.18
C PRO A 955 31.74 4.37 -21.11
N GLN A 956 31.90 3.05 -21.27
CA GLN A 956 33.21 2.39 -21.28
C GLN A 956 33.79 2.15 -22.69
N ALA A 957 33.07 2.49 -23.77
CA ALA A 957 33.36 1.99 -25.12
C ALA A 957 34.21 2.91 -26.01
N LEU A 958 34.37 4.20 -25.67
CA LEU A 958 35.02 5.20 -26.52
C LEU A 958 36.24 5.82 -25.84
N ASN A 959 37.42 5.20 -26.00
CA ASN A 959 38.67 5.69 -25.41
C ASN A 959 39.66 6.23 -26.45
N THR A 960 39.63 5.71 -27.67
CA THR A 960 40.56 6.06 -28.76
C THR A 960 39.82 6.46 -30.02
N THR A 961 40.48 7.20 -30.92
CA THR A 961 39.92 7.54 -32.24
C THR A 961 39.49 6.29 -33.01
N ASP A 962 40.24 5.19 -32.92
CA ASP A 962 39.88 3.92 -33.56
C ASP A 962 38.57 3.32 -32.96
N ASP A 963 38.32 3.47 -31.66
CA ASP A 963 37.04 3.09 -31.05
C ASP A 963 35.88 3.93 -31.61
N TYR A 964 36.08 5.25 -31.72
CA TYR A 964 35.10 6.19 -32.27
C TYR A 964 34.79 5.92 -33.75
N VAL A 965 35.81 5.67 -34.57
CA VAL A 965 35.69 5.28 -35.98
C VAL A 965 34.98 3.93 -36.13
N THR A 966 35.30 2.96 -35.27
CA THR A 966 34.66 1.63 -35.27
C THR A 966 33.19 1.71 -34.85
N TRP A 967 32.88 2.55 -33.85
CA TRP A 967 31.54 2.76 -33.32
C TRP A 967 30.61 3.51 -34.28
N ILE A 968 31.13 4.48 -35.04
CA ILE A 968 30.32 5.26 -36.01
C ILE A 968 30.08 4.49 -37.33
N GLY A 969 30.97 3.57 -37.72
CA GLY A 969 30.70 2.56 -38.74
C GLY A 969 30.59 3.05 -40.20
N LEU A 970 31.21 4.19 -40.52
CA LEU A 970 31.08 4.89 -41.81
C LEU A 970 32.14 4.49 -42.86
N ASP A 971 31.91 4.86 -44.12
CA ASP A 971 32.94 4.81 -45.15
C ASP A 971 34.02 5.90 -44.97
N TYR A 972 35.24 5.64 -45.45
CA TYR A 972 36.39 6.54 -45.30
C TYR A 972 36.21 7.95 -45.88
N THR A 973 35.39 8.12 -46.91
CA THR A 973 35.13 9.43 -47.55
C THR A 973 34.20 10.29 -46.72
N THR A 974 33.17 9.67 -46.13
CA THR A 974 32.25 10.34 -45.20
C THR A 974 32.91 10.60 -43.84
N LEU A 975 33.76 9.67 -43.39
CA LEU A 975 34.44 9.72 -42.10
C LEU A 975 35.29 10.98 -41.92
N SER A 976 36.14 11.34 -42.90
CA SER A 976 37.06 12.48 -42.74
C SER A 976 36.34 13.82 -42.54
N THR A 977 35.20 14.04 -43.19
CA THR A 977 34.41 15.27 -42.99
C THR A 977 33.66 15.25 -41.66
N ILE A 978 33.27 14.09 -41.13
CA ILE A 978 32.75 13.97 -39.77
C ILE A 978 33.84 14.25 -38.73
N GLU A 979 35.09 13.86 -38.97
CA GLU A 979 36.20 14.21 -38.09
C GLU A 979 36.55 15.71 -38.13
N GLU A 980 36.31 16.41 -39.24
CA GLU A 980 36.41 17.87 -39.33
C GLU A 980 35.25 18.59 -38.60
N LEU A 981 34.01 18.09 -38.75
CA LEU A 981 32.82 18.68 -38.13
C LEU A 981 32.68 18.38 -36.62
N TYR A 982 33.25 17.25 -36.17
CA TYR A 982 33.34 16.83 -34.78
C TYR A 982 34.80 16.49 -34.44
N PRO A 983 35.65 17.52 -34.26
CA PRO A 983 37.07 17.34 -33.99
C PRO A 983 37.32 16.78 -32.59
N ASP A 984 38.50 16.20 -32.40
CA ASP A 984 38.95 15.68 -31.11
C ASP A 984 39.39 16.81 -30.15
N VAL A 985 38.39 17.51 -29.59
CA VAL A 985 38.55 18.66 -28.69
C VAL A 985 37.47 18.60 -27.62
N GLU A 986 37.84 18.26 -26.38
CA GLU A 986 36.88 17.88 -25.34
C GLU A 986 35.97 19.03 -24.91
N SER A 987 36.42 20.28 -25.03
CA SER A 987 35.63 21.49 -24.77
C SER A 987 34.54 21.79 -25.80
N LEU A 988 34.58 21.15 -26.98
CA LEU A 988 33.53 21.21 -28.00
C LEU A 988 32.55 20.03 -27.90
N GLY A 989 32.87 19.01 -27.09
CA GLY A 989 32.03 17.81 -26.92
C GLY A 989 30.95 17.93 -25.84
N SER A 990 30.00 17.00 -25.86
CA SER A 990 28.85 16.92 -24.94
C SER A 990 29.19 16.14 -23.66
N PRO A 991 28.73 16.50 -22.44
CA PRO A 991 27.87 17.65 -22.13
C PRO A 991 28.59 18.98 -22.43
N TYR A 992 27.90 19.88 -23.10
CA TYR A 992 28.43 21.14 -23.58
C TYR A 992 28.67 22.11 -22.41
N GLY A 993 29.57 23.10 -22.60
CA GLY A 993 29.90 24.09 -21.56
C GLY A 993 30.70 23.57 -20.35
N THR A 994 30.95 22.26 -20.24
CA THR A 994 31.75 21.64 -19.17
C THR A 994 33.27 21.79 -19.35
N GLY A 995 33.72 22.41 -20.45
CA GLY A 995 35.14 22.54 -20.79
C GLY A 995 35.81 21.18 -21.04
N ASN A 996 37.09 21.07 -20.69
CA ASN A 996 37.88 19.84 -20.85
C ASN A 996 37.64 18.79 -19.75
N THR A 997 36.57 18.91 -18.94
CA THR A 997 36.23 17.88 -17.95
C THR A 997 35.66 16.64 -18.67
N THR A 998 36.41 15.54 -18.68
CA THR A 998 35.93 14.23 -19.10
C THR A 998 35.15 13.55 -17.96
N PHE A 999 34.06 12.87 -18.33
CA PHE A 999 33.19 12.14 -17.39
C PHE A 999 33.38 10.62 -17.48
N PHE A 1000 33.85 10.16 -18.64
CA PHE A 1000 34.04 8.76 -19.01
C PHE A 1000 35.28 8.65 -19.94
N GLY A 1001 35.32 7.69 -20.88
CA GLY A 1001 36.44 7.54 -21.83
C GLY A 1001 36.74 8.80 -22.66
N GLU A 1002 37.98 8.94 -23.15
CA GLU A 1002 38.48 10.21 -23.72
C GLU A 1002 37.65 10.67 -24.95
N GLN A 1003 37.27 9.75 -25.84
CA GLN A 1003 36.40 10.06 -26.99
C GLN A 1003 34.90 10.17 -26.63
N PHE A 1004 34.47 9.91 -25.38
CA PHE A 1004 33.06 9.94 -24.98
C PHE A 1004 32.40 11.28 -25.33
N LYS A 1005 33.05 12.41 -25.03
CA LYS A 1005 32.45 13.74 -25.26
C LYS A 1005 32.28 14.05 -26.75
N ARG A 1006 33.22 13.59 -27.57
CA ARG A 1006 33.17 13.68 -29.03
C ARG A 1006 32.06 12.80 -29.58
N GLY A 1007 31.99 11.54 -29.15
CA GLY A 1007 30.91 10.60 -29.48
C GLY A 1007 29.53 11.13 -29.10
N ALA A 1008 29.37 11.71 -27.90
CA ALA A 1008 28.10 12.26 -27.43
C ALA A 1008 27.67 13.52 -28.19
N ALA A 1009 28.61 14.35 -28.65
CA ALA A 1009 28.29 15.46 -29.56
C ALA A 1009 27.92 14.98 -30.96
N THR A 1010 28.59 13.93 -31.46
CA THR A 1010 28.35 13.32 -32.77
C THR A 1010 27.02 12.57 -32.84
N TYR A 1011 26.62 11.92 -31.74
CA TYR A 1011 25.29 11.32 -31.57
C TYR A 1011 24.18 12.38 -31.42
N GLY A 1012 24.54 13.63 -31.14
CA GLY A 1012 23.58 14.74 -31.05
C GLY A 1012 22.71 14.68 -29.79
N VAL A 1013 21.39 14.71 -30.00
CA VAL A 1013 20.36 15.03 -28.98
C VAL A 1013 19.12 14.17 -29.22
N PHE A 1014 18.63 13.50 -28.17
CA PHE A 1014 17.44 12.62 -28.21
C PHE A 1014 16.78 12.49 -26.82
N HIS A 1015 15.48 12.76 -26.73
CA HIS A 1015 14.74 12.94 -25.47
C HIS A 1015 14.88 11.79 -24.48
N ALA A 1016 15.28 12.13 -23.26
CA ALA A 1016 15.08 11.37 -22.03
C ALA A 1016 14.82 12.26 -20.80
N SER A 1017 15.29 13.51 -20.78
CA SER A 1017 15.45 14.30 -19.55
C SER A 1017 14.27 15.23 -19.24
N ASP A 1018 13.54 15.67 -20.26
CA ASP A 1018 12.44 16.62 -20.16
C ASP A 1018 11.08 15.99 -19.78
N VAL A 1019 10.92 14.65 -19.83
CA VAL A 1019 9.74 13.93 -19.26
C VAL A 1019 9.41 14.46 -17.86
N LEU A 1020 10.42 14.52 -16.99
CA LEU A 1020 10.27 14.88 -15.57
C LEU A 1020 9.73 16.31 -15.39
N PHE A 1021 10.01 17.20 -16.35
CA PHE A 1021 9.55 18.58 -16.36
C PHE A 1021 8.15 18.69 -16.97
N VAL A 1022 7.87 17.99 -18.07
CA VAL A 1022 6.54 17.98 -18.73
C VAL A 1022 5.47 17.34 -17.83
N PHE A 1023 5.83 16.28 -17.09
CA PHE A 1023 4.90 15.54 -16.22
C PHE A 1023 4.83 16.06 -14.78
N LEU A 1024 5.68 17.03 -14.41
CA LEU A 1024 5.82 17.58 -13.05
C LEU A 1024 6.20 16.51 -12.01
N GLU A 1025 7.11 15.59 -12.38
CA GLU A 1025 7.66 14.55 -11.49
C GLU A 1025 8.86 15.06 -10.66
N ILE A 1026 9.06 16.38 -10.67
CA ILE A 1026 10.03 17.11 -9.85
C ILE A 1026 9.31 17.63 -8.60
N SER A 1027 9.91 17.45 -7.42
CA SER A 1027 9.36 17.96 -6.15
C SER A 1027 9.11 19.48 -6.18
N GLU A 1028 7.97 19.93 -5.67
CA GLU A 1028 7.65 21.38 -5.50
C GLU A 1028 8.72 22.13 -4.66
N THR A 1029 9.54 21.41 -3.87
CA THR A 1029 10.67 21.96 -3.09
C THR A 1029 11.98 22.10 -3.88
N SER A 1030 12.04 21.61 -5.12
CA SER A 1030 13.25 21.68 -5.96
C SER A 1030 13.39 23.06 -6.62
N PRO A 1031 14.60 23.65 -6.68
CA PRO A 1031 14.84 24.86 -7.46
C PRO A 1031 14.59 24.66 -8.98
N GLN A 1032 14.46 23.40 -9.43
CA GLN A 1032 14.15 23.05 -10.81
C GLN A 1032 12.63 23.06 -11.10
N PHE A 1033 11.76 23.08 -10.08
CA PHE A 1033 10.31 23.00 -10.26
C PHE A 1033 9.73 24.19 -11.04
N ALA A 1034 10.26 25.39 -10.85
CA ALA A 1034 9.84 26.58 -11.59
C ALA A 1034 10.07 26.47 -13.11
N LEU A 1035 11.05 25.67 -13.55
CA LEU A 1035 11.24 25.35 -14.97
C LEU A 1035 10.13 24.40 -15.47
N ALA A 1036 9.75 23.41 -14.67
CA ALA A 1036 8.67 22.48 -14.99
C ALA A 1036 7.31 23.20 -15.11
N GLU A 1037 6.98 24.08 -14.15
CA GLU A 1037 5.80 24.94 -14.22
C GLU A 1037 5.82 25.87 -15.45
N GLN A 1038 6.98 26.42 -15.81
CA GLN A 1038 7.11 27.26 -17.01
C GLN A 1038 6.92 26.44 -18.31
N THR A 1039 7.53 25.27 -18.42
CA THR A 1039 7.38 24.37 -19.59
C THR A 1039 5.92 23.98 -19.78
N ILE A 1040 5.27 23.43 -18.75
CA ILE A 1040 3.89 22.96 -18.88
C ILE A 1040 2.89 24.09 -19.16
N ALA A 1041 3.15 25.32 -18.69
CA ALA A 1041 2.32 26.48 -19.00
C ALA A 1041 2.31 26.85 -20.51
N TYR A 1042 3.43 26.69 -21.22
CA TYR A 1042 3.45 26.85 -22.69
C TYR A 1042 2.68 25.72 -23.40
N TRP A 1043 2.83 24.46 -22.94
CA TRP A 1043 2.14 23.29 -23.50
C TRP A 1043 0.63 23.42 -23.32
N LEU A 1044 0.17 23.76 -22.11
CA LEU A 1044 -1.24 24.00 -21.79
C LEU A 1044 -1.82 25.20 -22.56
N SER A 1045 -1.06 26.28 -22.72
CA SER A 1045 -1.45 27.42 -23.56
C SER A 1045 -1.68 27.01 -25.01
N PHE A 1046 -0.77 26.22 -25.59
CA PHE A 1046 -0.91 25.71 -26.94
C PHE A 1046 -2.10 24.73 -27.06
N ALA A 1047 -2.23 23.79 -26.13
CA ALA A 1047 -3.35 22.83 -26.11
C ALA A 1047 -4.72 23.50 -26.00
N ASN A 1048 -4.83 24.63 -25.27
CA ASN A 1048 -6.07 25.40 -25.16
C ASN A 1048 -6.32 26.32 -26.40
N HIS A 1049 -5.29 27.02 -26.88
CA HIS A 1049 -5.46 28.18 -27.79
C HIS A 1049 -4.72 28.09 -29.14
N ILE A 1050 -3.97 27.02 -29.41
CA ILE A 1050 -3.05 26.88 -30.56
C ILE A 1050 -2.00 28.04 -30.61
N ASN A 1051 -1.69 28.59 -29.43
CA ASN A 1051 -0.70 29.62 -29.20
C ASN A 1051 -0.01 29.38 -27.84
N PRO A 1052 1.30 29.12 -27.79
CA PRO A 1052 2.00 28.86 -26.51
C PRO A 1052 2.03 30.11 -25.60
N ASN A 1053 1.82 31.31 -26.14
CA ASN A 1053 1.99 32.58 -25.44
C ASN A 1053 0.72 33.09 -24.71
N PHE A 1054 -0.22 32.20 -24.33
CA PHE A 1054 -1.51 32.62 -23.76
C PHE A 1054 -1.50 32.76 -22.23
N ALA A 1055 -0.78 31.90 -21.50
CA ALA A 1055 -0.75 31.88 -20.04
C ALA A 1055 -0.28 33.23 -19.44
N LYS A 1056 -1.21 33.96 -18.82
CA LYS A 1056 -0.92 35.24 -18.13
C LYS A 1056 -0.09 35.07 -16.84
N LEU A 1057 -0.03 33.86 -16.29
CA LEU A 1057 0.64 33.57 -15.02
C LEU A 1057 2.17 33.66 -15.12
N ILE A 1058 2.76 33.45 -16.31
CA ILE A 1058 4.22 33.49 -16.52
C ILE A 1058 4.73 34.95 -16.62
N THR A 1059 4.53 35.71 -15.55
CA THR A 1059 4.84 37.15 -15.47
C THR A 1059 6.34 37.39 -15.61
N GLY A 1060 6.77 37.83 -16.80
CA GLY A 1060 8.17 38.09 -17.13
C GLY A 1060 8.83 37.02 -18.02
N ALA A 1061 8.11 35.99 -18.46
CA ALA A 1061 8.62 35.06 -19.46
C ALA A 1061 8.79 35.72 -20.85
N PRO A 1062 9.72 35.24 -21.69
CA PRO A 1062 9.84 35.69 -23.07
C PRO A 1062 8.65 35.22 -23.91
N ILE A 1063 8.31 35.99 -24.94
CA ILE A 1063 7.40 35.53 -26.00
C ILE A 1063 8.15 34.48 -26.84
N TRP A 1064 7.56 33.29 -26.98
CA TRP A 1064 7.98 32.29 -27.94
C TRP A 1064 7.62 32.77 -29.35
N GLU A 1065 8.60 33.36 -30.03
CA GLU A 1065 8.46 33.84 -31.41
C GLU A 1065 8.29 32.65 -32.38
N GLN A 1066 7.53 32.83 -33.46
CA GLN A 1066 7.40 31.81 -34.49
C GLN A 1066 8.73 31.68 -35.26
N TYR A 1067 9.45 30.60 -34.99
CA TYR A 1067 10.79 30.27 -35.49
C TYR A 1067 11.10 30.71 -36.93
N GLY A 1068 10.21 30.41 -37.89
CA GLY A 1068 10.40 30.76 -39.30
C GLY A 1068 10.48 32.28 -39.60
N SER A 1069 9.90 33.12 -38.75
CA SER A 1069 9.87 34.59 -38.95
C SER A 1069 11.10 35.33 -38.42
N SER A 1070 11.83 34.74 -37.46
CA SER A 1070 12.98 35.40 -36.81
C SER A 1070 14.24 34.54 -36.67
N LYS A 1071 14.20 33.26 -37.10
CA LYS A 1071 15.25 32.23 -36.91
C LYS A 1071 15.62 31.92 -35.45
N LYS A 1072 14.85 32.40 -34.47
CA LYS A 1072 15.10 32.21 -33.03
C LYS A 1072 14.40 30.98 -32.45
N SER A 1073 15.07 30.30 -31.53
CA SER A 1073 14.50 29.23 -30.69
C SER A 1073 14.28 29.71 -29.25
N MET A 1074 13.32 29.11 -28.55
CA MET A 1074 13.18 29.29 -27.11
C MET A 1074 14.20 28.38 -26.40
N TYR A 1075 15.15 28.96 -25.68
CA TYR A 1075 16.02 28.25 -24.77
C TYR A 1075 15.43 28.30 -23.36
N MET A 1076 15.21 27.15 -22.73
CA MET A 1076 14.74 27.06 -21.36
C MET A 1076 15.79 26.36 -20.49
N SER A 1077 16.14 26.93 -19.35
CA SER A 1077 16.97 26.26 -18.35
C SER A 1077 16.67 26.79 -16.94
N THR A 1078 17.15 26.05 -15.93
CA THR A 1078 16.86 26.33 -14.50
C THR A 1078 17.31 27.72 -14.03
N ASN A 1079 18.20 28.38 -14.77
CA ASN A 1079 18.70 29.72 -14.46
C ASN A 1079 18.17 30.81 -15.42
N VAL A 1080 17.74 30.45 -16.65
CA VAL A 1080 17.26 31.44 -17.63
C VAL A 1080 16.41 30.79 -18.73
N THR A 1081 15.23 31.36 -18.97
CA THR A 1081 14.43 31.13 -20.18
C THR A 1081 14.48 32.38 -21.06
N LYS A 1082 14.88 32.22 -22.33
CA LYS A 1082 15.14 33.32 -23.28
C LYS A 1082 15.00 32.86 -24.73
N MET A 1083 14.65 33.78 -25.63
CA MET A 1083 14.86 33.54 -27.06
C MET A 1083 16.37 33.62 -27.37
N ILE A 1084 16.91 32.64 -28.10
CA ILE A 1084 18.26 32.63 -28.66
C ILE A 1084 18.20 32.68 -30.18
N THR A 1085 19.25 33.21 -30.83
CA THR A 1085 19.52 32.82 -32.23
C THR A 1085 19.76 31.33 -32.25
N ASP A 1086 19.17 30.62 -33.20
CA ASP A 1086 19.54 29.23 -33.45
C ASP A 1086 20.51 29.18 -34.64
N ASP A 1087 21.78 29.05 -34.29
CA ASP A 1087 22.95 28.90 -35.16
C ASP A 1087 23.79 27.66 -34.79
N PHE A 1088 23.36 26.89 -33.76
CA PHE A 1088 24.13 25.90 -33.01
C PHE A 1088 24.72 24.74 -33.84
N ARG A 1089 24.10 24.41 -34.99
CA ARG A 1089 24.56 23.36 -35.92
C ARG A 1089 24.43 23.78 -37.39
N GLN A 1090 24.61 25.08 -37.72
CA GLN A 1090 24.32 25.54 -39.08
C GLN A 1090 25.25 24.91 -40.12
N GLU A 1091 26.56 24.85 -39.89
CA GLU A 1091 27.52 24.32 -40.88
C GLU A 1091 27.32 22.81 -41.12
N GLN A 1092 27.05 22.04 -40.06
CA GLN A 1092 26.67 20.63 -40.13
C GLN A 1092 25.35 20.45 -40.92
N THR A 1093 24.39 21.35 -40.73
CA THR A 1093 23.09 21.33 -41.43
C THR A 1093 23.23 21.65 -42.92
N ASP A 1094 23.95 22.72 -43.26
CA ASP A 1094 24.19 23.14 -44.64
C ASP A 1094 25.00 22.05 -45.39
N PHE A 1095 25.94 21.36 -44.71
CA PHE A 1095 26.60 20.16 -45.26
C PHE A 1095 25.62 19.01 -45.54
N LEU A 1096 24.84 18.55 -44.55
CA LEU A 1096 23.90 17.43 -44.72
C LEU A 1096 22.76 17.72 -45.72
N LEU A 1097 22.47 18.99 -45.99
CA LEU A 1097 21.63 19.41 -47.10
C LEU A 1097 22.34 19.26 -48.46
N SER A 1098 23.63 19.61 -48.55
CA SER A 1098 24.40 19.57 -49.81
C SER A 1098 24.67 18.16 -50.36
N VAL A 1099 24.73 17.14 -49.50
CA VAL A 1099 24.92 15.72 -49.87
C VAL A 1099 23.63 14.88 -49.84
N ALA A 1100 22.47 15.50 -49.58
CA ALA A 1100 21.19 14.81 -49.38
C ALA A 1100 20.82 13.83 -50.51
N ASP A 1101 21.02 14.22 -51.76
CA ASP A 1101 20.66 13.41 -52.94
C ASP A 1101 21.54 12.15 -53.10
N GLN A 1102 22.72 12.10 -52.49
CA GLN A 1102 23.63 10.95 -52.59
C GLN A 1102 23.16 9.80 -51.67
N PHE A 1103 22.65 10.13 -50.48
CA PHE A 1103 22.08 9.15 -49.56
C PHE A 1103 20.86 8.42 -50.14
N LEU A 1104 20.06 9.09 -50.98
CA LEU A 1104 18.90 8.50 -51.67
C LEU A 1104 19.24 7.35 -52.66
N THR A 1105 20.52 7.02 -52.85
CA THR A 1105 20.97 6.06 -53.88
C THR A 1105 21.90 4.95 -53.38
N THR A 1106 22.25 4.92 -52.09
CA THR A 1106 23.23 3.98 -51.54
C THR A 1106 22.65 3.11 -50.42
N SER A 1107 22.89 1.80 -50.52
CA SER A 1107 22.27 0.78 -49.68
C SER A 1107 22.82 0.76 -48.24
N SER A 1108 21.93 0.41 -47.31
CA SER A 1108 22.15 -0.03 -45.91
C SER A 1108 22.91 0.87 -44.93
N THR A 1109 24.06 1.43 -45.28
CA THR A 1109 25.06 1.84 -44.26
C THR A 1109 25.27 3.36 -44.14
N ALA A 1110 25.18 4.12 -45.23
CA ALA A 1110 25.43 5.57 -45.21
C ALA A 1110 24.32 6.40 -44.53
N HIS A 1111 23.15 5.81 -44.31
CA HIS A 1111 21.93 6.54 -43.92
C HIS A 1111 21.91 7.12 -42.50
N PHE A 1112 22.82 6.72 -41.60
CA PHE A 1112 22.78 7.10 -40.18
C PHE A 1112 23.00 8.61 -39.94
N LEU A 1113 23.78 9.28 -40.81
CA LEU A 1113 24.16 10.69 -40.66
C LEU A 1113 23.16 11.70 -41.21
N ALA A 1114 22.36 11.34 -42.22
CA ALA A 1114 21.55 12.26 -43.03
C ALA A 1114 20.46 13.05 -42.26
N ILE A 1115 20.37 12.81 -40.96
CA ILE A 1115 19.29 13.16 -40.04
C ILE A 1115 19.72 14.22 -39.00
N HIS A 1116 21.00 14.28 -38.63
CA HIS A 1116 21.47 14.99 -37.42
C HIS A 1116 21.73 16.51 -37.63
N GLY A 1117 21.25 17.06 -38.73
CA GLY A 1117 21.32 18.49 -39.05
C GLY A 1117 20.35 18.85 -40.18
N LYS A 1118 19.06 18.94 -39.87
CA LYS A 1118 18.02 19.50 -40.77
C LYS A 1118 16.95 20.29 -40.02
N THR A 1119 17.34 21.42 -39.45
CA THR A 1119 16.41 22.44 -38.92
C THR A 1119 16.59 23.83 -39.54
N LYS A 1120 17.10 23.97 -40.77
CA LYS A 1120 16.86 25.18 -41.58
C LYS A 1120 16.97 24.91 -43.07
N GLY A 1121 15.94 25.26 -43.84
CA GLY A 1121 15.94 25.14 -45.31
C GLY A 1121 14.53 25.20 -45.88
N ASN A 1122 14.17 26.34 -46.48
CA ASN A 1122 12.91 26.58 -47.20
C ASN A 1122 11.60 26.26 -46.46
N SER A 1123 11.19 27.18 -45.57
CA SER A 1123 9.76 27.36 -45.27
C SER A 1123 9.05 28.11 -46.40
N ASN A 1124 7.94 27.57 -46.88
CA ASN A 1124 6.67 28.27 -46.68
C ASN A 1124 5.97 27.53 -45.52
#